data_AF-A0AB35V2I3-F1
#
_entry.id   AF-A0AB35V2I3-F1
#
_cell.length_a   1.000
_cell.length_b   1.000
_cell.length_c   1.000
_cell.angle_alpha   90.00
_cell.angle_beta   90.00
_cell.angle_gamma   90.00
#
_symmetry.space_group_name_H-M   'P 1'
#
loop_
_entity.id
_entity.type
_entity.pdbx_description
1 polymer ?
#
loop_
_entity_poly.entity_id
_entity_poly.type
_entity_poly.pdbx_seq_one_letter_code
_entity_poly.pdbx_strand_id
1 'polypeptide(L)'
;MTKKNDPASAALEFPSIAPLAPRGVYSPQPMPAHQYLYFTETDTDRILDNLDGLRDIVFPPSIHIDDQDELRRDQQFPSVCLIGLGRCGSNIALDVAELVYNARKFYLNQFSNEDRLADEKGYSPARWIRNNLRLVQNKSAKPVFLVEPLVMLGDLDKDIAGRIRFSRKGEKGGFINDYSKMKIMDLSEVHAGGAGNAPILGQYLAKIILNKDTQNFSSTDWKLIHSYLIDSCGIKANQSRLYFYIFSAGGGTGSGMASEFGLAQQYSYMNKTFDTKPMGENDGKRGRSFVFEPIFTSGICILPNISDHRSEMSEALHINAGRLLCKYLAEEWDFSYNFENEDSSEASVMGRIRPWNAMMLISNDIMRYAEESDDGNIENIDVNAMERHANQYISQQIFNILTAQAVTTDYDQNYFRRAGIDIGETIRLDANDLFMSLAGPVAIAYAESVVPETPAPSSDKLKLFEKEPARLNIDDLFFRSIDLPHFNKVTQAIEGISLLPIESKRYRAALEQYKASGYDAAALHDLHFFKNCSSVVSIVSLPKDYKLSYMDLNRLKTHLNSLFPNTTLKRYALVIGASANLSLTTLIAKSPCLSDDFLTLIVAFIKRCFARTEYRFDDTLDNAIIEFIVNDEFNERSIDALLNEYENPAKILDTNWYAIKPMYEKKYRELIDDKSKFVSINDIRLSRDSVKKAVKYLREIYRHRIGKTRVISLNRHTGKTEH
;
A
#
# COMPACT_ATOMS: atom_id res chain seq x y z
N MET A 1 8.22 -31.31 65.41
CA MET A 1 8.04 -32.30 66.52
C MET A 1 6.64 -32.86 66.41
N THR A 2 6.30 -34.14 66.41
CA THR A 2 6.99 -35.41 66.66
C THR A 2 6.06 -36.52 66.14
N LYS A 3 6.59 -37.36 65.24
CA LYS A 3 6.57 -38.84 65.24
C LYS A 3 5.56 -39.52 66.20
N LYS A 4 4.66 -40.40 65.73
CA LYS A 4 4.72 -41.89 65.68
C LYS A 4 3.25 -42.39 65.71
N ASN A 5 2.78 -43.56 65.29
CA ASN A 5 3.32 -44.81 64.76
C ASN A 5 2.10 -45.64 64.27
N ASP A 6 2.33 -46.50 63.27
CA ASP A 6 1.44 -47.55 62.77
C ASP A 6 0.96 -48.55 63.86
N PRO A 7 0.10 -49.52 63.50
CA PRO A 7 0.69 -50.78 63.03
C PRO A 7 0.01 -51.46 61.84
N ALA A 8 0.88 -52.20 61.16
CA ALA A 8 0.71 -53.16 60.07
C ALA A 8 -0.09 -54.42 60.43
N SER A 9 -0.66 -55.08 59.42
CA SER A 9 -0.17 -56.36 58.86
C SER A 9 -1.15 -56.85 57.77
N ALA A 10 -0.74 -56.92 56.49
CA ALA A 10 -0.09 -58.06 55.82
C ALA A 10 -1.11 -58.90 55.02
N ALA A 11 -0.89 -59.39 53.80
CA ALA A 11 0.17 -59.23 52.79
C ALA A 11 -0.31 -59.96 51.52
N LEU A 12 0.25 -59.64 50.35
CA LEU A 12 0.64 -60.61 49.31
C LEU A 12 1.57 -59.91 48.28
N GLU A 13 2.61 -60.63 47.88
CA GLU A 13 3.90 -60.16 47.33
C GLU A 13 3.91 -59.81 45.82
N PHE A 14 4.88 -58.97 45.43
CA PHE A 14 5.25 -58.59 44.06
C PHE A 14 6.57 -59.28 43.63
N PRO A 15 6.79 -59.56 42.33
CA PRO A 15 8.12 -59.73 41.75
C PRO A 15 8.64 -58.45 41.03
N SER A 16 9.95 -58.45 40.80
CA SER A 16 10.90 -57.35 40.59
C SER A 16 10.72 -56.38 39.41
N ILE A 17 11.13 -55.13 39.65
CA ILE A 17 11.23 -53.99 38.72
C ILE A 17 12.46 -54.10 37.81
N ALA A 18 12.27 -53.94 36.49
CA ALA A 18 13.30 -53.50 35.54
C ALA A 18 13.11 -51.99 35.23
N PRO A 19 14.17 -51.21 34.93
CA PRO A 19 14.07 -49.76 34.82
C PRO A 19 13.33 -49.32 33.55
N LEU A 20 12.36 -48.43 33.71
CA LEU A 20 11.65 -47.74 32.63
C LEU A 20 12.60 -46.85 31.81
N ALA A 21 12.58 -47.03 30.49
CA ALA A 21 13.18 -46.11 29.53
C ALA A 21 12.50 -44.72 29.59
N PRO A 22 13.23 -43.62 29.31
CA PRO A 22 12.67 -42.28 29.38
C PRO A 22 11.59 -42.08 28.31
N ARG A 23 10.42 -41.59 28.74
CA ARG A 23 9.35 -41.14 27.85
C ARG A 23 9.90 -40.11 26.87
N GLY A 24 9.74 -40.41 25.58
CA GLY A 24 10.09 -39.53 24.48
C GLY A 24 9.49 -38.15 24.66
N VAL A 25 10.31 -37.16 24.34
CA VAL A 25 9.99 -35.75 24.16
C VAL A 25 8.72 -35.66 23.30
N TYR A 26 7.69 -34.98 23.81
CA TYR A 26 6.54 -34.57 23.02
C TYR A 26 7.06 -33.67 21.89
N SER A 27 7.18 -34.22 20.69
CA SER A 27 7.27 -33.42 19.47
C SER A 27 5.97 -32.64 19.35
N PRO A 28 5.99 -31.31 19.26
CA PRO A 28 4.79 -30.56 18.90
C PRO A 28 4.33 -31.07 17.54
N GLN A 29 3.09 -31.52 17.44
CA GLN A 29 2.49 -31.75 16.12
C GLN A 29 2.51 -30.42 15.36
N PRO A 30 2.90 -30.40 14.08
CA PRO A 30 2.78 -29.20 13.27
C PRO A 30 1.31 -28.79 13.24
N MET A 31 1.02 -27.56 13.66
CA MET A 31 -0.32 -27.00 13.51
C MET A 31 -0.67 -27.04 12.02
N PRO A 32 -1.91 -27.39 11.63
CA PRO A 32 -2.33 -27.32 10.24
C PRO A 32 -2.07 -25.91 9.72
N ALA A 33 -1.46 -25.81 8.54
CA ALA A 33 -1.38 -24.55 7.78
C ALA A 33 -2.77 -23.90 7.82
N HIS A 34 -2.85 -22.61 8.14
CA HIS A 34 -4.12 -21.89 8.10
C HIS A 34 -4.71 -22.08 6.70
N GLN A 35 -5.72 -22.94 6.58
CA GLN A 35 -6.32 -23.27 5.30
C GLN A 35 -7.13 -22.03 4.92
N TYR A 36 -6.58 -21.18 4.06
CA TYR A 36 -7.32 -20.05 3.53
C TYR A 36 -8.49 -20.60 2.71
N LEU A 37 -9.68 -20.60 3.29
CA LEU A 37 -10.90 -21.18 2.71
C LEU A 37 -11.60 -20.22 1.73
N TYR A 38 -10.86 -19.53 0.86
CA TYR A 38 -11.47 -18.63 -0.12
C TYR A 38 -12.09 -19.41 -1.29
N PHE A 39 -13.27 -18.99 -1.73
CA PHE A 39 -13.82 -19.44 -3.01
C PHE A 39 -12.95 -18.88 -4.14
N THR A 40 -12.51 -19.76 -5.04
CA THR A 40 -11.80 -19.38 -6.25
C THR A 40 -12.40 -20.15 -7.41
N GLU A 41 -12.68 -19.45 -8.51
CA GLU A 41 -13.12 -20.11 -9.73
C GLU A 41 -11.92 -20.83 -10.37
N THR A 42 -12.15 -22.09 -10.73
CA THR A 42 -11.14 -22.98 -11.34
C THR A 42 -11.39 -23.20 -12.83
N ASP A 43 -12.64 -23.04 -13.29
CA ASP A 43 -12.98 -23.14 -14.70
C ASP A 43 -12.48 -21.90 -15.46
N THR A 44 -11.50 -22.12 -16.33
CA THR A 44 -10.86 -21.04 -17.09
C THR A 44 -11.81 -20.40 -18.10
N ASP A 45 -12.67 -21.16 -18.76
CA ASP A 45 -13.60 -20.59 -19.75
C ASP A 45 -14.59 -19.66 -19.05
N ARG A 46 -15.05 -20.08 -17.87
CA ARG A 46 -15.94 -19.26 -17.04
C ARG A 46 -15.28 -17.98 -16.53
N ILE A 47 -14.01 -18.02 -16.14
CA ILE A 47 -13.26 -16.81 -15.77
C ILE A 47 -13.20 -15.84 -16.96
N LEU A 48 -12.87 -16.35 -18.15
CA LEU A 48 -12.77 -15.53 -19.36
C LEU A 48 -14.14 -14.94 -19.76
N ASP A 49 -15.21 -15.71 -19.70
CA ASP A 49 -16.57 -15.24 -19.96
C ASP A 49 -16.99 -14.14 -18.98
N ASN A 50 -16.65 -14.28 -17.69
CA ASN A 50 -16.90 -13.24 -16.69
C ASN A 50 -16.08 -11.96 -16.95
N LEU A 51 -14.83 -12.10 -17.41
CA LEU A 51 -14.00 -10.94 -17.79
C LEU A 51 -14.56 -10.22 -19.02
N ASP A 52 -15.02 -10.96 -20.02
CA ASP A 52 -15.63 -10.39 -21.21
C ASP A 52 -16.94 -9.68 -20.86
N GLY A 53 -17.76 -10.29 -19.99
CA GLY A 53 -18.95 -9.65 -19.43
C GLY A 53 -18.63 -8.35 -18.69
N LEU A 54 -17.57 -8.30 -17.87
CA LEU A 54 -17.16 -7.06 -17.21
C LEU A 54 -16.67 -6.01 -18.23
N ARG A 55 -15.92 -6.45 -19.25
CA ARG A 55 -15.38 -5.57 -20.30
C ARG A 55 -16.50 -4.86 -21.05
N ASP A 56 -17.55 -5.58 -21.43
CA ASP A 56 -18.72 -5.02 -22.11
C ASP A 56 -19.43 -3.92 -21.26
N ILE A 57 -19.43 -4.05 -19.93
CA ILE A 57 -20.02 -3.05 -19.01
C ILE A 57 -19.09 -1.84 -18.81
N VAL A 58 -17.77 -2.06 -18.85
CA VAL A 58 -16.75 -1.01 -18.67
C VAL A 58 -16.57 -0.17 -19.94
N PHE A 59 -16.64 -0.81 -21.10
CA PHE A 59 -16.49 -0.20 -22.42
C PHE A 59 -17.79 -0.37 -23.22
N PRO A 60 -18.85 0.39 -22.89
CA PRO A 60 -20.11 0.27 -23.60
C PRO A 60 -19.90 0.55 -25.10
N PRO A 61 -20.49 -0.26 -25.99
CA PRO A 61 -20.29 -0.12 -27.42
C PRO A 61 -20.76 1.25 -27.92
N SER A 62 -19.89 1.92 -28.68
CA SER A 62 -20.23 3.12 -29.43
C SER A 62 -21.32 2.80 -30.45
N ILE A 63 -22.40 3.59 -30.45
CA ILE A 63 -23.57 3.43 -31.36
C ILE A 63 -23.18 3.69 -32.84
N HIS A 64 -21.95 4.13 -33.13
CA HIS A 64 -21.55 4.64 -34.45
C HIS A 64 -20.40 3.90 -35.14
N ILE A 65 -20.10 2.64 -34.81
CA ILE A 65 -19.02 1.88 -35.49
C ILE A 65 -19.51 0.47 -35.85
N ASP A 66 -19.49 0.15 -37.14
CA ASP A 66 -20.03 -1.11 -37.72
C ASP A 66 -19.09 -2.33 -37.54
N ASP A 67 -17.84 -2.15 -37.13
CA ASP A 67 -16.87 -3.24 -36.90
C ASP A 67 -16.68 -3.56 -35.41
N GLN A 68 -17.64 -4.29 -34.82
CA GLN A 68 -17.65 -4.62 -33.39
C GLN A 68 -16.57 -5.63 -32.95
N ASP A 69 -16.14 -6.54 -33.84
CA ASP A 69 -15.21 -7.62 -33.50
C ASP A 69 -13.74 -7.19 -33.44
N GLU A 70 -13.33 -6.17 -34.21
CA GLU A 70 -11.98 -5.57 -34.09
C GLU A 70 -11.87 -4.65 -32.88
N LEU A 71 -12.90 -3.85 -32.59
CA LEU A 71 -12.98 -3.01 -31.39
C LEU A 71 -12.90 -3.82 -30.09
N ARG A 72 -13.55 -4.98 -30.03
CA ARG A 72 -13.50 -5.89 -28.87
C ARG A 72 -12.11 -6.46 -28.61
N ARG A 73 -11.29 -6.65 -29.64
CA ARG A 73 -9.90 -7.11 -29.48
C ARG A 73 -8.95 -6.01 -29.00
N ASP A 74 -9.28 -4.74 -29.27
CA ASP A 74 -8.48 -3.58 -28.87
C ASP A 74 -8.85 -3.03 -27.48
N GLN A 75 -10.00 -3.40 -26.91
CA GLN A 75 -10.44 -2.96 -25.58
C GLN A 75 -9.76 -3.77 -24.47
N GLN A 76 -8.61 -3.30 -24.02
CA GLN A 76 -7.87 -3.88 -22.89
C GLN A 76 -8.28 -3.23 -21.56
N PHE A 77 -8.28 -4.00 -20.48
CA PHE A 77 -8.44 -3.42 -19.15
C PHE A 77 -7.28 -2.46 -18.85
N PRO A 78 -7.51 -1.39 -18.06
CA PRO A 78 -6.42 -0.54 -17.58
C PRO A 78 -5.36 -1.35 -16.82
N SER A 79 -4.10 -0.93 -16.88
CA SER A 79 -3.01 -1.56 -16.13
C SER A 79 -3.15 -1.41 -14.61
N VAL A 80 -4.00 -0.48 -14.16
CA VAL A 80 -4.18 -0.06 -12.78
C VAL A 80 -5.62 -0.26 -12.35
N CYS A 81 -5.79 -0.84 -11.16
CA CYS A 81 -7.05 -0.93 -10.45
C CYS A 81 -6.96 -0.20 -9.09
N LEU A 82 -7.92 0.69 -8.82
CA LEU A 82 -8.13 1.29 -7.51
C LEU A 82 -9.29 0.57 -6.80
N ILE A 83 -9.06 0.10 -5.58
CA ILE A 83 -10.06 -0.60 -4.77
C ILE A 83 -10.33 0.24 -3.51
N GLY A 84 -11.42 1.01 -3.52
CA GLY A 84 -11.83 1.83 -2.38
C GLY A 84 -12.75 1.07 -1.44
N LEU A 85 -12.31 0.83 -0.20
CA LEU A 85 -13.08 0.05 0.79
C LEU A 85 -13.50 0.87 2.01
N GLY A 86 -14.78 0.73 2.35
CA GLY A 86 -15.45 1.55 3.36
C GLY A 86 -15.63 3.01 2.90
N ARG A 87 -16.15 3.85 3.80
CA ARG A 87 -16.48 5.25 3.50
C ARG A 87 -15.28 6.08 3.02
N CYS A 88 -14.21 6.11 3.83
CA CYS A 88 -12.99 6.87 3.52
C CYS A 88 -12.33 6.37 2.24
N GLY A 89 -12.12 5.05 2.11
CA GLY A 89 -11.50 4.45 0.94
C GLY A 89 -12.26 4.71 -0.36
N SER A 90 -13.60 4.64 -0.32
CA SER A 90 -14.43 4.92 -1.49
C SER A 90 -14.30 6.36 -1.98
N ASN A 91 -14.27 7.33 -1.06
CA ASN A 91 -14.19 8.76 -1.42
C ASN A 91 -12.84 9.07 -2.07
N ILE A 92 -11.74 8.62 -1.48
CA ILE A 92 -10.39 8.84 -2.03
C ILE A 92 -10.24 8.19 -3.40
N ALA A 93 -10.74 6.95 -3.59
CA ALA A 93 -10.66 6.28 -4.88
C ALA A 93 -11.38 7.07 -5.99
N LEU A 94 -12.50 7.70 -5.66
CA LEU A 94 -13.25 8.58 -6.57
C LEU A 94 -12.51 9.89 -6.84
N ASP A 95 -11.94 10.52 -5.81
CA ASP A 95 -11.16 11.76 -5.94
C ASP A 95 -9.95 11.55 -6.88
N VAL A 96 -9.22 10.44 -6.72
CA VAL A 96 -8.12 10.05 -7.63
C VAL A 96 -8.62 9.87 -9.07
N ALA A 97 -9.69 9.11 -9.25
CA ALA A 97 -10.22 8.81 -10.57
C ALA A 97 -10.68 10.09 -11.30
N GLU A 98 -11.28 11.01 -10.56
CA GLU A 98 -11.67 12.32 -11.08
C GLU A 98 -10.45 13.17 -11.45
N LEU A 99 -9.42 13.22 -10.61
CA LEU A 99 -8.17 13.95 -10.92
C LEU A 99 -7.54 13.44 -12.22
N VAL A 100 -7.45 12.11 -12.38
CA VAL A 100 -6.94 11.49 -13.61
C VAL A 100 -7.82 11.82 -14.82
N TYR A 101 -9.14 11.72 -14.67
CA TYR A 101 -10.10 12.01 -15.73
C TYR A 101 -10.03 13.48 -16.18
N ASN A 102 -10.01 14.41 -15.23
CA ASN A 102 -9.92 15.85 -15.49
C ASN A 102 -8.58 16.22 -16.14
N ALA A 103 -7.47 15.67 -15.63
CA ALA A 103 -6.15 15.89 -16.22
C ALA A 103 -6.11 15.36 -17.67
N ARG A 104 -6.66 14.17 -17.94
CA ARG A 104 -6.74 13.62 -19.31
C ARG A 104 -7.57 14.50 -20.23
N LYS A 105 -8.75 14.94 -19.77
CA LYS A 105 -9.63 15.84 -20.53
C LYS A 105 -8.94 17.17 -20.83
N PHE A 106 -8.24 17.75 -19.87
CA PHE A 106 -7.47 18.98 -20.05
C PHE A 106 -6.40 18.82 -21.15
N TYR A 107 -5.61 17.76 -21.11
CA TYR A 107 -4.60 17.50 -22.15
C TYR A 107 -5.23 17.26 -23.53
N LEU A 108 -6.29 16.44 -23.62
CA LEU A 108 -7.00 16.19 -24.89
C LEU A 108 -7.55 17.48 -25.52
N ASN A 109 -8.04 18.41 -24.68
CA ASN A 109 -8.51 19.71 -25.14
C ASN A 109 -7.36 20.60 -25.63
N GLN A 110 -6.19 20.58 -24.96
CA GLN A 110 -5.00 21.28 -25.44
C GLN A 110 -4.55 20.75 -26.81
N PHE A 111 -4.50 19.43 -27.00
CA PHE A 111 -4.19 18.82 -28.29
C PHE A 111 -5.17 19.26 -29.39
N SER A 112 -6.47 19.17 -29.10
CA SER A 112 -7.51 19.56 -30.06
C SER A 112 -7.40 21.05 -30.46
N ASN A 113 -6.97 21.91 -29.52
CA ASN A 113 -6.74 23.33 -29.79
C ASN A 113 -5.43 23.57 -30.55
N GLU A 114 -4.36 22.84 -30.26
CA GLU A 114 -3.09 22.91 -31.03
C GLU A 114 -3.28 22.45 -32.48
N ASP A 115 -4.04 21.38 -32.71
CA ASP A 115 -4.38 20.89 -34.05
C ASP A 115 -5.23 21.92 -34.83
N ARG A 116 -6.24 22.53 -34.17
CA ARG A 116 -7.03 23.62 -34.78
C ARG A 116 -6.18 24.85 -35.12
N LEU A 117 -5.25 25.24 -34.25
CA LEU A 117 -4.32 26.35 -34.48
C LEU A 117 -3.29 26.04 -35.58
N ALA A 118 -2.97 24.75 -35.78
CA ALA A 118 -2.13 24.28 -36.89
C ALA A 118 -2.88 24.31 -38.23
N ASP A 119 -4.17 23.96 -38.24
CA ASP A 119 -5.04 24.01 -39.42
C ASP A 119 -5.41 25.44 -39.85
N GLU A 120 -5.51 26.40 -38.91
CA GLU A 120 -5.81 27.81 -39.23
C GLU A 120 -4.64 28.57 -39.89
N LYS A 121 -3.40 28.05 -39.84
CA LYS A 121 -2.24 28.64 -40.54
C LYS A 121 -2.09 28.13 -41.97
N GLY A 122 -3.00 28.59 -42.83
CA GLY A 122 -2.84 28.86 -44.26
C GLY A 122 -2.00 27.89 -45.13
N TYR A 123 -2.69 27.16 -46.01
CA TYR A 123 -2.15 26.34 -47.09
C TYR A 123 -1.18 27.14 -48.00
N SER A 124 0.13 26.90 -47.88
CA SER A 124 1.15 27.44 -48.80
C SER A 124 1.62 26.35 -49.78
N PRO A 125 1.50 26.56 -51.11
CA PRO A 125 1.95 25.59 -52.12
C PRO A 125 3.43 25.21 -52.03
N ALA A 126 4.26 26.06 -51.42
CA ALA A 126 5.68 25.79 -51.19
C ALA A 126 5.93 24.65 -50.17
N ARG A 127 4.93 24.33 -49.31
CA ARG A 127 5.03 23.25 -48.31
C ARG A 127 4.66 21.88 -48.88
N TRP A 128 3.78 21.82 -49.88
CA TRP A 128 3.42 20.57 -50.58
C TRP A 128 4.61 19.96 -51.34
N ILE A 129 5.37 20.80 -52.06
CA ILE A 129 6.57 20.35 -52.79
C ILE A 129 7.70 19.95 -51.82
N ARG A 130 7.79 20.59 -50.64
CA ARG A 130 8.78 20.25 -49.61
C ARG A 130 8.44 18.95 -48.85
N ASN A 131 7.16 18.60 -48.76
CA ASN A 131 6.69 17.36 -48.13
C ASN A 131 6.83 16.12 -49.04
N ASN A 132 6.75 16.26 -50.36
CA ASN A 132 6.88 15.12 -51.27
C ASN A 132 8.33 14.72 -51.62
N LEU A 133 9.33 15.56 -51.32
CA LEU A 133 10.74 15.27 -51.57
C LEU A 133 11.55 14.89 -50.31
N ARG A 134 10.89 14.79 -49.15
CA ARG A 134 11.48 14.20 -47.93
C ARG A 134 10.71 12.94 -47.57
N LEU A 135 11.21 11.81 -48.06
CA LEU A 135 11.06 10.49 -47.45
C LEU A 135 11.58 10.55 -46.00
N VAL A 136 10.75 11.00 -45.07
CA VAL A 136 10.88 10.72 -43.64
C VAL A 136 9.47 10.45 -43.13
N GLN A 137 9.30 9.24 -42.61
CA GLN A 137 8.12 8.74 -41.91
C GLN A 137 7.58 9.80 -40.94
N ASN A 138 6.40 10.36 -41.21
CA ASN A 138 5.59 10.97 -40.16
C ASN A 138 5.02 9.83 -39.31
N LYS A 139 5.84 9.36 -38.36
CA LYS A 139 5.41 8.53 -37.25
C LYS A 139 4.58 9.37 -36.28
N SER A 140 3.34 8.90 -36.10
CA SER A 140 2.54 8.89 -34.87
C SER A 140 2.33 10.22 -34.13
N ALA A 141 1.08 10.66 -34.10
CA ALA A 141 0.52 11.47 -33.02
C ALA A 141 1.02 10.93 -31.67
N LYS A 142 1.67 11.78 -30.87
CA LYS A 142 2.22 11.39 -29.57
C LYS A 142 1.12 11.44 -28.51
N PRO A 143 0.74 10.32 -27.87
CA PRO A 143 -0.28 10.34 -26.83
C PRO A 143 0.31 10.85 -25.51
N VAL A 144 -0.46 11.64 -24.76
CA VAL A 144 -0.21 11.86 -23.32
C VAL A 144 -1.02 10.81 -22.57
N PHE A 145 -0.35 9.74 -22.13
CA PHE A 145 -1.00 8.65 -21.41
C PHE A 145 -1.13 9.00 -19.93
N LEU A 146 -2.26 9.59 -19.56
CA LEU A 146 -2.78 9.44 -18.20
C LEU A 146 -3.58 8.13 -18.16
N VAL A 147 -3.03 7.12 -17.53
CA VAL A 147 -3.69 5.81 -17.37
C VAL A 147 -4.94 6.01 -16.52
N GLU A 148 -6.12 5.96 -17.15
CA GLU A 148 -7.39 5.97 -16.43
C GLU A 148 -7.59 4.64 -15.71
N PRO A 149 -7.63 4.62 -14.38
CA PRO A 149 -7.72 3.38 -13.62
C PRO A 149 -9.12 2.77 -13.69
N LEU A 150 -9.20 1.45 -13.56
CA LEU A 150 -10.47 0.82 -13.20
C LEU A 150 -10.73 1.06 -11.71
N VAL A 151 -11.95 1.40 -11.32
CA VAL A 151 -12.30 1.76 -9.93
C VAL A 151 -13.34 0.79 -9.40
N MET A 152 -13.01 0.11 -8.30
CA MET A 152 -13.87 -0.86 -7.61
C MET A 152 -14.17 -0.35 -6.20
N LEU A 153 -15.44 -0.12 -5.88
CA LEU A 153 -15.85 0.44 -4.61
C LEU A 153 -16.64 -0.59 -3.80
N GLY A 154 -16.29 -0.76 -2.53
CA GLY A 154 -16.99 -1.69 -1.63
C GLY A 154 -17.23 -1.10 -0.26
N ASP A 155 -18.42 -1.35 0.26
CA ASP A 155 -18.80 -0.97 1.62
C ASP A 155 -19.82 -2.00 2.12
N LEU A 156 -19.88 -2.19 3.44
CA LEU A 156 -20.90 -3.02 4.10
C LEU A 156 -22.11 -2.18 4.53
N ASP A 157 -22.06 -0.87 4.27
CA ASP A 157 -23.16 0.07 4.49
C ASP A 157 -24.31 -0.17 3.50
N LYS A 158 -25.54 0.16 3.91
CA LYS A 158 -26.78 -0.24 3.24
C LYS A 158 -26.99 0.37 1.86
N ASP A 159 -26.43 1.55 1.60
CA ASP A 159 -26.62 2.28 0.34
C ASP A 159 -25.36 3.05 -0.06
N ILE A 160 -24.33 2.31 -0.47
CA ILE A 160 -23.08 2.90 -0.98
C ILE A 160 -23.34 3.78 -2.22
N ALA A 161 -24.23 3.36 -3.13
CA ALA A 161 -24.51 4.07 -4.37
C ALA A 161 -25.20 5.41 -4.11
N GLY A 162 -26.22 5.43 -3.25
CA GLY A 162 -26.88 6.65 -2.80
C GLY A 162 -25.93 7.56 -2.02
N ARG A 163 -25.07 7.01 -1.16
CA ARG A 163 -24.03 7.77 -0.45
C ARG A 163 -23.08 8.47 -1.41
N ILE A 164 -22.51 7.75 -2.38
CA ILE A 164 -21.59 8.31 -3.38
C ILE A 164 -22.27 9.45 -4.16
N ARG A 165 -23.51 9.22 -4.61
CA ARG A 165 -24.30 10.25 -5.30
C ARG A 165 -24.58 11.46 -4.42
N PHE A 166 -24.92 11.25 -3.14
CA PHE A 166 -25.26 12.33 -2.21
C PHE A 166 -24.05 13.18 -1.83
N SER A 167 -22.91 12.54 -1.53
CA SER A 167 -21.65 13.23 -1.21
C SER A 167 -21.18 14.17 -2.33
N ARG A 168 -21.68 13.97 -3.56
CA ARG A 168 -21.25 14.65 -4.77
C ARG A 168 -22.33 15.53 -5.43
N LYS A 169 -23.51 15.69 -4.79
CA LYS A 169 -24.64 16.49 -5.31
C LYS A 169 -24.35 17.99 -5.52
N GLY A 170 -23.21 18.50 -5.06
CA GLY A 170 -22.78 19.89 -5.22
C GLY A 170 -21.77 20.14 -6.35
N GLU A 171 -21.21 19.10 -6.97
CA GLU A 171 -20.20 19.25 -8.01
C GLU A 171 -20.85 19.42 -9.40
N LYS A 172 -20.38 20.42 -10.14
CA LYS A 172 -20.95 20.81 -11.45
C LYS A 172 -20.63 19.82 -12.59
N GLY A 173 -19.92 18.72 -12.32
CA GLY A 173 -19.46 17.76 -13.31
C GLY A 173 -20.26 16.46 -13.30
N GLY A 174 -20.75 16.02 -14.45
CA GLY A 174 -21.40 14.72 -14.63
C GLY A 174 -20.50 13.49 -14.45
N PHE A 175 -19.34 13.62 -13.80
CA PHE A 175 -18.29 12.60 -13.70
C PHE A 175 -18.81 11.23 -13.30
N ILE A 176 -19.66 11.15 -12.26
CA ILE A 176 -20.22 9.88 -11.77
C ILE A 176 -21.04 9.15 -12.85
N ASN A 177 -21.73 9.89 -13.71
CA ASN A 177 -22.53 9.32 -14.79
C ASN A 177 -21.67 9.02 -16.03
N ASP A 178 -20.62 9.81 -16.25
CA ASP A 178 -19.76 9.71 -17.44
C ASP A 178 -18.64 8.66 -17.28
N TYR A 179 -18.24 8.32 -16.05
CA TYR A 179 -17.12 7.42 -15.77
C TYR A 179 -17.54 5.94 -15.75
N SER A 180 -17.62 5.31 -16.92
CA SER A 180 -18.05 3.91 -17.10
C SER A 180 -17.15 2.86 -16.42
N LYS A 181 -15.90 3.23 -16.12
CA LYS A 181 -14.86 2.39 -15.49
C LYS A 181 -15.00 2.25 -13.97
N MET A 182 -16.01 2.86 -13.36
CA MET A 182 -16.35 2.66 -11.95
C MET A 182 -17.35 1.51 -11.81
N LYS A 183 -17.11 0.63 -10.84
CA LYS A 183 -18.03 -0.44 -10.42
C LYS A 183 -18.17 -0.46 -8.90
N ILE A 184 -19.39 -0.76 -8.47
CA ILE A 184 -19.75 -0.87 -7.05
C ILE A 184 -19.97 -2.35 -6.74
N MET A 185 -19.27 -2.85 -5.73
CA MET A 185 -19.48 -4.17 -5.16
C MET A 185 -20.72 -4.14 -4.28
N ASP A 186 -21.83 -4.62 -4.80
CA ASP A 186 -23.04 -4.81 -4.00
C ASP A 186 -22.95 -6.12 -3.19
N LEU A 187 -22.69 -5.96 -1.90
CA LEU A 187 -22.54 -7.04 -0.92
C LEU A 187 -23.67 -7.03 0.12
N SER A 188 -24.73 -6.25 -0.14
CA SER A 188 -25.83 -6.00 0.78
C SER A 188 -26.60 -7.26 1.18
N GLU A 189 -26.62 -8.27 0.31
CA GLU A 189 -27.20 -9.58 0.58
C GLU A 189 -26.58 -10.26 1.80
N VAL A 190 -25.26 -10.18 1.93
CA VAL A 190 -24.57 -10.78 3.08
C VAL A 190 -24.76 -9.87 4.28
N HIS A 191 -24.44 -8.59 4.14
CA HIS A 191 -24.63 -7.63 5.22
C HIS A 191 -24.81 -6.21 4.70
N ALA A 192 -25.80 -5.51 5.23
CA ALA A 192 -26.18 -4.15 4.84
C ALA A 192 -26.32 -3.21 6.07
N GLY A 193 -25.41 -3.34 7.04
CA GLY A 193 -25.44 -2.58 8.29
C GLY A 193 -24.09 -1.99 8.72
N GLY A 194 -23.05 -2.13 7.91
CA GLY A 194 -21.67 -1.79 8.25
C GLY A 194 -21.05 -2.73 9.28
N ALA A 195 -19.72 -2.74 9.39
CA ALA A 195 -19.03 -3.47 10.45
C ALA A 195 -18.86 -2.64 11.74
N GLY A 196 -19.45 -1.44 11.81
CA GLY A 196 -19.19 -0.46 12.87
C GLY A 196 -17.70 -0.09 12.96
N ASN A 197 -17.25 0.32 14.13
CA ASN A 197 -15.83 0.56 14.43
C ASN A 197 -15.14 -0.75 14.88
N ALA A 198 -15.44 -1.89 14.25
CA ALA A 198 -14.88 -3.18 14.63
C ALA A 198 -14.26 -3.94 13.44
N PRO A 199 -12.94 -3.79 13.20
CA PRO A 199 -12.23 -4.46 12.11
C PRO A 199 -12.35 -5.98 12.14
N ILE A 200 -12.42 -6.59 13.32
CA ILE A 200 -12.63 -8.03 13.45
C ILE A 200 -13.96 -8.48 12.83
N LEU A 201 -15.03 -7.67 12.94
CA LEU A 201 -16.30 -7.96 12.29
C LEU A 201 -16.21 -7.72 10.78
N GLY A 202 -15.55 -6.65 10.34
CA GLY A 202 -15.32 -6.39 8.92
C GLY A 202 -14.55 -7.52 8.25
N GLN A 203 -13.50 -8.02 8.92
CA GLN A 203 -12.71 -9.17 8.50
C GLN A 203 -13.57 -10.44 8.44
N TYR A 204 -14.39 -10.69 9.47
CA TYR A 204 -15.28 -11.84 9.51
C TYR A 204 -16.28 -11.84 8.34
N LEU A 205 -16.92 -10.71 8.10
CA LEU A 205 -17.90 -10.54 7.03
C LEU A 205 -17.24 -10.68 5.66
N ALA A 206 -16.05 -10.10 5.47
CA ALA A 206 -15.27 -10.27 4.26
C ALA A 206 -14.92 -11.73 4.01
N LYS A 207 -14.52 -12.48 5.05
CA LYS A 207 -14.27 -13.93 4.97
C LYS A 207 -15.51 -14.67 4.48
N ILE A 208 -16.68 -14.39 5.07
CA ILE A 208 -17.95 -15.02 4.66
C ILE A 208 -18.28 -14.71 3.19
N ILE A 209 -18.13 -13.44 2.78
CA ILE A 209 -18.35 -13.01 1.40
C ILE A 209 -17.45 -13.76 0.43
N LEU A 210 -16.16 -13.86 0.75
CA LEU A 210 -15.14 -14.49 -0.08
C LEU A 210 -15.18 -16.02 -0.05
N ASN A 211 -15.81 -16.63 0.96
CA ASN A 211 -15.98 -18.08 1.04
C ASN A 211 -17.24 -18.58 0.29
N LYS A 212 -18.23 -17.69 0.11
CA LYS A 212 -19.50 -18.01 -0.57
C LYS A 212 -19.30 -18.10 -2.09
N ASP A 213 -19.96 -19.08 -2.72
CA ASP A 213 -19.95 -19.21 -4.18
C ASP A 213 -20.56 -17.97 -4.84
N THR A 214 -19.81 -17.42 -5.80
CA THR A 214 -20.22 -16.27 -6.61
C THR A 214 -21.51 -16.45 -7.41
N GLN A 215 -21.91 -17.69 -7.76
CA GLN A 215 -23.19 -17.96 -8.45
C GLN A 215 -24.40 -17.70 -7.56
N ASN A 216 -24.24 -17.88 -6.25
CA ASN A 216 -25.34 -17.84 -5.28
C ASN A 216 -25.57 -16.43 -4.72
N PHE A 217 -24.95 -15.41 -5.31
CA PHE A 217 -25.23 -14.02 -5.01
C PHE A 217 -26.37 -13.51 -5.90
N SER A 218 -27.26 -12.74 -5.28
CA SER A 218 -28.34 -11.98 -5.91
C SER A 218 -27.82 -10.94 -6.90
N SER A 219 -26.66 -10.33 -6.62
CA SER A 219 -25.99 -9.41 -7.53
C SER A 219 -25.26 -10.17 -8.65
N THR A 220 -25.72 -9.97 -9.88
CA THR A 220 -25.09 -10.53 -11.08
C THR A 220 -23.71 -9.93 -11.37
N ASP A 221 -23.41 -8.76 -10.79
CA ASP A 221 -22.15 -8.05 -11.01
C ASP A 221 -21.04 -8.62 -10.12
N TRP A 222 -21.38 -9.19 -8.95
CA TRP A 222 -20.39 -9.70 -8.01
C TRP A 222 -19.51 -10.79 -8.63
N LYS A 223 -20.08 -11.74 -9.38
CA LYS A 223 -19.28 -12.77 -10.08
C LYS A 223 -18.28 -12.16 -11.07
N LEU A 224 -18.66 -11.08 -11.76
CA LEU A 224 -17.81 -10.40 -12.74
C LEU A 224 -16.66 -9.69 -12.03
N ILE A 225 -16.98 -8.97 -10.94
CA ILE A 225 -16.01 -8.25 -10.12
C ILE A 225 -15.06 -9.24 -9.41
N HIS A 226 -15.58 -10.33 -8.84
CA HIS A 226 -14.80 -11.37 -8.20
C HIS A 226 -13.82 -12.00 -9.19
N SER A 227 -14.29 -12.37 -10.39
CA SER A 227 -13.40 -12.93 -11.42
C SER A 227 -12.34 -11.94 -11.87
N TYR A 228 -12.64 -10.65 -11.96
CA TYR A 228 -11.64 -9.64 -12.27
C TYR A 228 -10.63 -9.39 -11.13
N LEU A 229 -11.09 -9.25 -9.89
CA LEU A 229 -10.22 -8.90 -8.76
C LEU A 229 -9.41 -10.08 -8.22
N ILE A 230 -10.01 -11.27 -8.15
CA ILE A 230 -9.46 -12.43 -7.44
C ILE A 230 -9.08 -13.53 -8.43
N ASP A 231 -10.02 -14.00 -9.24
CA ASP A 231 -9.77 -15.22 -10.04
C ASP A 231 -8.79 -14.98 -11.19
N SER A 232 -8.82 -13.80 -11.81
CA SER A 232 -7.99 -13.50 -12.99
C SER A 232 -6.69 -12.78 -12.70
N CYS A 233 -6.36 -12.58 -11.43
CA CYS A 233 -5.18 -11.85 -11.03
C CYS A 233 -3.91 -12.54 -11.57
N GLY A 234 -3.08 -11.78 -12.31
CA GLY A 234 -1.87 -12.30 -12.96
C GLY A 234 -2.08 -13.08 -14.26
N ILE A 235 -3.33 -13.33 -14.69
CA ILE A 235 -3.61 -13.95 -16.00
C ILE A 235 -3.43 -12.91 -17.10
N LYS A 236 -2.85 -13.28 -18.25
CA LYS A 236 -2.70 -12.40 -19.42
C LYS A 236 -3.99 -11.74 -19.92
N ALA A 237 -5.14 -12.41 -19.79
CA ALA A 237 -6.45 -11.88 -20.20
C ALA A 237 -6.90 -10.67 -19.35
N ASN A 238 -6.40 -10.58 -18.11
CA ASN A 238 -6.54 -9.40 -17.27
C ASN A 238 -5.24 -8.58 -17.38
N GLN A 239 -5.29 -7.42 -18.02
CA GLN A 239 -4.10 -6.58 -18.23
C GLN A 239 -3.72 -5.75 -17.00
N SER A 240 -4.54 -5.76 -15.95
CA SER A 240 -4.23 -5.07 -14.71
C SER A 240 -3.10 -5.78 -13.97
N ARG A 241 -2.09 -5.00 -13.57
CA ARG A 241 -0.90 -5.47 -12.84
C ARG A 241 -0.68 -4.73 -11.54
N LEU A 242 -1.30 -3.57 -11.38
CA LEU A 242 -1.21 -2.75 -10.18
C LEU A 242 -2.56 -2.66 -9.48
N TYR A 243 -2.62 -3.07 -8.23
CA TYR A 243 -3.84 -3.03 -7.42
C TYR A 243 -3.58 -2.19 -6.16
N PHE A 244 -4.31 -1.08 -6.01
CA PHE A 244 -4.20 -0.20 -4.87
C PHE A 244 -5.46 -0.30 -4.00
N TYR A 245 -5.32 -0.88 -2.82
CA TYR A 245 -6.40 -0.98 -1.83
C TYR A 245 -6.39 0.24 -0.93
N ILE A 246 -7.39 1.09 -1.03
CA ILE A 246 -7.48 2.35 -0.29
C ILE A 246 -8.50 2.19 0.84
N PHE A 247 -8.06 2.41 2.08
CA PHE A 247 -8.90 2.22 3.25
C PHE A 247 -8.39 2.98 4.49
N SER A 248 -9.28 3.24 5.44
CA SER A 248 -8.90 3.76 6.76
C SER A 248 -8.57 2.62 7.72
N ALA A 249 -7.43 2.71 8.42
CA ALA A 249 -6.97 1.73 9.38
C ALA A 249 -7.92 1.58 10.58
N GLY A 250 -8.47 2.70 11.05
CA GLY A 250 -9.38 2.75 12.19
C GLY A 250 -10.81 2.32 11.88
N GLY A 251 -11.23 2.34 10.61
CA GLY A 251 -12.59 2.01 10.21
C GLY A 251 -12.84 0.50 10.16
N GLY A 252 -13.95 0.02 10.75
CA GLY A 252 -14.20 -1.42 10.85
C GLY A 252 -14.42 -2.12 9.51
N THR A 253 -15.17 -1.51 8.59
CA THR A 253 -15.37 -2.07 7.24
C THR A 253 -14.09 -1.98 6.41
N GLY A 254 -13.46 -0.80 6.37
CA GLY A 254 -12.33 -0.52 5.48
C GLY A 254 -11.13 -1.43 5.77
N SER A 255 -10.59 -1.39 7.00
CA SER A 255 -9.41 -2.19 7.35
C SER A 255 -9.69 -3.69 7.37
N GLY A 256 -10.87 -4.10 7.84
CA GLY A 256 -11.28 -5.51 7.89
C GLY A 256 -11.44 -6.13 6.50
N MET A 257 -12.17 -5.47 5.60
CA MET A 257 -12.36 -5.97 4.23
C MET A 257 -11.08 -5.92 3.42
N ALA A 258 -10.33 -4.81 3.49
CA ALA A 258 -9.16 -4.63 2.63
C ALA A 258 -8.12 -5.72 2.86
N SER A 259 -7.86 -6.07 4.12
CA SER A 259 -6.91 -7.12 4.46
C SER A 259 -7.35 -8.49 3.92
N GLU A 260 -8.63 -8.85 4.03
CA GLU A 260 -9.11 -10.15 3.54
C GLU A 260 -9.21 -10.23 2.02
N PHE A 261 -9.64 -9.15 1.35
CA PHE A 261 -9.66 -9.12 -0.11
C PHE A 261 -8.24 -9.18 -0.68
N GLY A 262 -7.26 -8.51 -0.05
CA GLY A 262 -5.85 -8.63 -0.43
C GLY A 262 -5.34 -10.06 -0.25
N LEU A 263 -5.64 -10.70 0.88
CA LEU A 263 -5.28 -12.11 1.12
C LEU A 263 -5.93 -13.05 0.10
N ALA A 264 -7.21 -12.87 -0.24
CA ALA A 264 -7.88 -13.71 -1.23
C ALA A 264 -7.29 -13.54 -2.64
N GLN A 265 -6.95 -12.30 -3.02
CA GLN A 265 -6.26 -12.03 -4.28
C GLN A 265 -4.89 -12.71 -4.33
N GLN A 266 -4.08 -12.57 -3.27
CA GLN A 266 -2.76 -13.18 -3.18
C GLN A 266 -2.83 -14.71 -3.11
N TYR A 267 -3.81 -15.25 -2.38
CA TYR A 267 -4.08 -16.69 -2.33
C TYR A 267 -4.41 -17.23 -3.72
N SER A 268 -5.34 -16.60 -4.45
CA SER A 268 -5.70 -17.00 -5.82
C SER A 268 -4.49 -16.94 -6.76
N TYR A 269 -3.72 -15.86 -6.70
CA TYR A 269 -2.51 -15.67 -7.51
C TYR A 269 -1.45 -16.76 -7.22
N MET A 270 -1.16 -17.04 -5.94
CA MET A 270 -0.20 -18.07 -5.56
C MET A 270 -0.69 -19.47 -5.93
N ASN A 271 -1.96 -19.81 -5.64
CA ASN A 271 -2.52 -21.12 -5.93
C ASN A 271 -2.36 -21.48 -7.42
N LYS A 272 -2.64 -20.52 -8.31
CA LYS A 272 -2.56 -20.74 -9.75
C LYS A 272 -1.12 -20.70 -10.29
N THR A 273 -0.21 -20.04 -9.59
CA THR A 273 1.22 -20.07 -9.93
C THR A 273 1.84 -21.45 -9.64
N PHE A 274 1.34 -22.15 -8.63
CA PHE A 274 1.85 -23.46 -8.21
C PHE A 274 1.05 -24.68 -8.71
N ASP A 275 -0.20 -24.53 -9.17
CA ASP A 275 -1.00 -25.64 -9.75
C ASP A 275 -0.44 -26.07 -11.13
N THR A 276 0.69 -26.79 -11.12
CA THR A 276 1.31 -27.40 -12.30
C THR A 276 0.61 -28.71 -12.68
N LYS A 277 -0.68 -28.67 -13.02
CA LYS A 277 -1.30 -29.86 -13.64
C LYS A 277 -0.65 -30.10 -15.01
N PRO A 278 -0.14 -31.32 -15.29
CA PRO A 278 0.34 -31.65 -16.63
C PRO A 278 -0.84 -31.51 -17.60
N MET A 279 -0.68 -30.63 -18.60
CA MET A 279 -1.66 -30.42 -19.65
C MET A 279 -2.04 -31.78 -20.25
N GLY A 280 -3.26 -32.25 -19.98
CA GLY A 280 -3.83 -33.39 -20.68
C GLY A 280 -3.87 -33.07 -22.17
N GLU A 281 -3.45 -34.03 -23.00
CA GLU A 281 -3.22 -33.93 -24.46
C GLU A 281 -4.44 -33.57 -25.35
N ASN A 282 -5.49 -32.91 -24.83
CA ASN A 282 -6.74 -32.71 -25.58
C ASN A 282 -7.19 -31.26 -25.84
N ASP A 283 -6.37 -30.23 -25.60
CA ASP A 283 -6.73 -28.84 -25.93
C ASP A 283 -6.24 -28.38 -27.31
N GLY A 284 -6.83 -28.99 -28.35
CA GLY A 284 -6.41 -28.87 -29.75
C GLY A 284 -6.58 -27.50 -30.43
N LYS A 285 -7.03 -26.41 -29.78
CA LYS A 285 -7.15 -25.08 -30.44
C LYS A 285 -6.90 -23.83 -29.58
N ARG A 286 -6.59 -23.94 -28.28
CA ARG A 286 -6.41 -22.78 -27.38
C ARG A 286 -5.15 -22.82 -26.50
N GLY A 287 -4.13 -23.56 -26.93
CA GLY A 287 -2.81 -23.62 -26.29
C GLY A 287 -1.96 -22.33 -26.34
N ARG A 288 -2.57 -21.13 -26.38
CA ARG A 288 -1.86 -19.87 -26.07
C ARG A 288 -1.84 -19.69 -24.56
N SER A 289 -1.00 -20.51 -23.93
CA SER A 289 -0.28 -20.26 -22.68
C SER A 289 -0.94 -19.28 -21.71
N PHE A 290 -1.49 -19.83 -20.63
CA PHE A 290 -1.69 -19.14 -19.35
C PHE A 290 -0.32 -18.62 -18.87
N VAL A 291 0.14 -17.52 -19.46
CA VAL A 291 1.35 -16.83 -19.03
C VAL A 291 0.96 -16.03 -17.80
N PHE A 292 1.47 -16.44 -16.64
CA PHE A 292 1.34 -15.67 -15.41
C PHE A 292 2.30 -14.49 -15.48
N GLU A 293 1.74 -13.30 -15.30
CA GLU A 293 2.49 -12.07 -15.19
C GLU A 293 2.46 -11.57 -13.74
N PRO A 294 3.59 -11.01 -13.27
CA PRO A 294 3.73 -10.55 -11.91
C PRO A 294 2.84 -9.34 -11.63
N ILE A 295 2.24 -9.34 -10.45
CA ILE A 295 1.38 -8.27 -9.95
C ILE A 295 2.07 -7.53 -8.81
N PHE A 296 1.72 -6.26 -8.65
CA PHE A 296 2.04 -5.48 -7.46
C PHE A 296 0.76 -4.99 -6.80
N THR A 297 0.66 -5.26 -5.50
CA THR A 297 -0.48 -4.92 -4.68
C THR A 297 -0.02 -4.04 -3.53
N SER A 298 -0.72 -2.93 -3.32
CA SER A 298 -0.38 -1.97 -2.26
C SER A 298 -1.60 -1.58 -1.45
N GLY A 299 -1.49 -1.69 -0.13
CA GLY A 299 -2.47 -1.14 0.81
C GLY A 299 -2.15 0.32 1.10
N ILE A 300 -3.03 1.24 0.73
CA ILE A 300 -2.96 2.66 1.09
C ILE A 300 -3.79 2.85 2.34
N CYS A 301 -3.08 2.96 3.45
CA CYS A 301 -3.58 2.87 4.81
C CYS A 301 -3.58 4.26 5.46
N ILE A 302 -4.79 4.79 5.70
CA ILE A 302 -4.97 6.07 6.37
C ILE A 302 -5.03 5.83 7.88
N LEU A 303 -4.04 6.35 8.62
CA LEU A 303 -3.93 6.22 10.07
C LEU A 303 -4.76 7.30 10.78
N PRO A 304 -5.41 6.98 11.91
CA PRO A 304 -6.15 7.96 12.71
C PRO A 304 -5.22 8.97 13.39
N ASN A 305 -5.77 10.12 13.82
CA ASN A 305 -5.04 11.13 14.60
C ASN A 305 -4.62 10.56 15.95
N ILE A 306 -3.34 10.61 16.29
CA ILE A 306 -2.81 10.10 17.57
C ILE A 306 -2.80 11.20 18.63
N SER A 307 -2.68 12.44 18.19
CA SER A 307 -2.39 13.61 19.03
C SER A 307 -3.64 14.29 19.65
N ASP A 308 -4.85 13.79 19.34
CA ASP A 308 -6.10 14.34 19.86
C ASP A 308 -6.55 13.60 21.14
N HIS A 309 -6.29 14.22 22.30
CA HIS A 309 -6.62 13.71 23.62
C HIS A 309 -8.08 13.97 24.04
N ARG A 310 -8.92 14.59 23.21
CA ARG A 310 -10.24 15.09 23.64
C ARG A 310 -11.40 14.10 23.48
N SER A 311 -11.23 12.89 22.92
CA SER A 311 -12.36 11.99 22.65
C SER A 311 -12.08 10.50 22.89
N GLU A 312 -12.99 9.82 23.60
CA GLU A 312 -13.04 8.35 23.76
C GLU A 312 -13.17 7.62 22.41
N MET A 313 -13.76 8.27 21.40
CA MET A 313 -13.88 7.73 20.04
C MET A 313 -12.51 7.57 19.36
N SER A 314 -11.50 8.33 19.79
CA SER A 314 -10.11 8.22 19.34
C SER A 314 -9.47 6.88 19.74
N GLU A 315 -9.75 6.39 20.97
CA GLU A 315 -9.14 5.17 21.49
C GLU A 315 -9.54 3.93 20.67
N ALA A 316 -10.82 3.80 20.30
CA ALA A 316 -11.29 2.70 19.48
C ALA A 316 -10.61 2.68 18.10
N LEU A 317 -10.45 3.86 17.48
CA LEU A 317 -9.75 3.99 16.19
C LEU A 317 -8.26 3.60 16.31
N HIS A 318 -7.60 3.95 17.41
CA HIS A 318 -6.21 3.56 17.67
C HIS A 318 -6.06 2.06 17.83
N ILE A 319 -6.92 1.43 18.64
CA ILE A 319 -6.92 -0.03 18.84
C ILE A 319 -7.15 -0.75 17.50
N ASN A 320 -8.08 -0.24 16.69
CA ASN A 320 -8.40 -0.79 15.38
C ASN A 320 -7.23 -0.71 14.40
N ALA A 321 -6.60 0.46 14.30
CA ALA A 321 -5.42 0.64 13.48
C ALA A 321 -4.28 -0.27 13.97
N GLY A 322 -4.01 -0.31 15.28
CA GLY A 322 -3.03 -1.19 15.88
C GLY A 322 -3.26 -2.68 15.60
N ARG A 323 -4.52 -3.13 15.60
CA ARG A 323 -4.89 -4.50 15.22
C ARG A 323 -4.49 -4.82 13.79
N LEU A 324 -4.84 -3.93 12.83
CA LEU A 324 -4.48 -4.11 11.42
C LEU A 324 -2.95 -4.16 11.26
N LEU A 325 -2.24 -3.21 11.87
CA LEU A 325 -0.78 -3.13 11.77
C LEU A 325 -0.10 -4.37 12.36
N CYS A 326 -0.56 -4.83 13.52
CA CYS A 326 -0.07 -6.06 14.16
C CYS A 326 -0.31 -7.29 13.28
N LYS A 327 -1.51 -7.44 12.70
CA LYS A 327 -1.83 -8.51 11.75
C LYS A 327 -0.90 -8.47 10.54
N TYR A 328 -0.77 -7.30 9.91
CA TYR A 328 0.06 -7.12 8.73
C TYR A 328 1.53 -7.46 9.01
N LEU A 329 2.11 -6.96 10.11
CA LEU A 329 3.49 -7.28 10.46
C LEU A 329 3.71 -8.76 10.78
N ALA A 330 2.73 -9.43 11.38
CA ALA A 330 2.80 -10.86 11.64
C ALA A 330 2.81 -11.67 10.32
N GLU A 331 1.94 -11.30 9.37
CA GLU A 331 1.89 -11.91 8.03
C GLU A 331 3.16 -11.60 7.21
N GLU A 332 3.70 -10.38 7.33
CA GLU A 332 4.97 -10.00 6.71
C GLU A 332 6.17 -10.76 7.29
N TRP A 333 6.17 -11.03 8.60
CA TRP A 333 7.19 -11.87 9.24
C TRP A 333 7.17 -13.27 8.65
N ASP A 334 5.99 -13.88 8.58
CA ASP A 334 5.81 -15.23 8.04
C ASP A 334 6.18 -15.31 6.55
N PHE A 335 5.92 -14.26 5.77
CA PHE A 335 6.30 -14.18 4.38
C PHE A 335 7.82 -13.94 4.19
N SER A 336 8.40 -12.98 4.90
CA SER A 336 9.72 -12.42 4.56
C SER A 336 10.90 -12.99 5.36
N TYR A 337 10.67 -13.47 6.58
CA TYR A 337 11.77 -13.77 7.52
C TYR A 337 11.63 -15.12 8.25
N ASN A 338 10.43 -15.70 8.30
CA ASN A 338 10.20 -16.97 8.99
C ASN A 338 10.62 -18.18 8.12
N PHE A 339 11.93 -18.39 7.97
CA PHE A 339 12.50 -19.49 7.20
C PHE A 339 12.62 -20.80 7.99
N GLU A 340 12.44 -20.78 9.32
CA GLU A 340 12.64 -21.95 10.20
C GLU A 340 11.71 -23.14 9.91
N ASN A 341 10.64 -22.95 9.14
CA ASN A 341 9.74 -24.01 8.67
C ASN A 341 10.00 -24.38 7.19
N GLU A 342 11.25 -24.69 6.85
CA GLU A 342 11.77 -24.97 5.50
C GLU A 342 11.21 -26.25 4.82
N ASP A 343 9.99 -26.68 5.13
CA ASP A 343 9.30 -27.68 4.33
C ASP A 343 8.90 -27.04 3.00
N SER A 344 9.56 -27.42 1.91
CA SER A 344 9.34 -26.92 0.54
C SER A 344 8.02 -27.40 -0.09
N SER A 345 7.08 -27.88 0.73
CA SER A 345 5.79 -28.37 0.25
C SER A 345 4.93 -27.20 -0.23
N GLU A 346 4.11 -27.44 -1.27
CA GLU A 346 3.14 -26.46 -1.77
C GLU A 346 2.23 -25.94 -0.65
N ALA A 347 1.84 -26.81 0.29
CA ALA A 347 1.03 -26.44 1.46
C ALA A 347 1.74 -25.45 2.40
N SER A 348 3.06 -25.52 2.52
CA SER A 348 3.87 -24.60 3.33
C SER A 348 3.99 -23.23 2.66
N VAL A 349 4.16 -23.19 1.33
CA VAL A 349 4.22 -21.93 0.56
C VAL A 349 2.86 -21.23 0.55
N MET A 350 1.77 -21.98 0.36
CA MET A 350 0.40 -21.45 0.42
C MET A 350 0.01 -20.95 1.82
N GLY A 351 0.73 -21.39 2.87
CA GLY A 351 0.60 -20.88 4.23
C GLY A 351 1.32 -19.56 4.48
N ARG A 352 2.18 -19.09 3.56
CA ARG A 352 2.97 -17.86 3.67
C ARG A 352 2.46 -16.83 2.67
N ILE A 353 1.28 -16.28 2.93
CA ILE A 353 0.74 -15.17 2.14
C ILE A 353 0.59 -13.94 3.03
N ARG A 354 0.76 -12.79 2.38
CA ARG A 354 0.51 -11.46 2.95
C ARG A 354 -0.54 -10.76 2.10
N PRO A 355 -1.34 -9.83 2.66
CA PRO A 355 -2.43 -9.18 1.92
C PRO A 355 -1.93 -8.28 0.79
N TRP A 356 -0.80 -7.62 1.00
CA TRP A 356 -0.22 -6.66 0.05
C TRP A 356 1.29 -6.80 0.00
N ASN A 357 1.92 -6.41 -1.09
CA ASN A 357 3.38 -6.35 -1.17
C ASN A 357 3.93 -5.22 -0.30
N ALA A 358 3.25 -4.07 -0.33
CA ALA A 358 3.60 -2.88 0.44
C ALA A 358 2.36 -2.27 1.09
N MET A 359 2.56 -1.60 2.22
CA MET A 359 1.54 -0.82 2.91
C MET A 359 2.00 0.63 3.03
N MET A 360 1.43 1.51 2.22
CA MET A 360 1.70 2.95 2.27
C MET A 360 0.92 3.58 3.42
N LEU A 361 1.64 4.23 4.33
CA LEU A 361 1.10 4.82 5.55
C LEU A 361 0.95 6.32 5.40
N ILE A 362 -0.24 6.82 5.68
CA ILE A 362 -0.56 8.24 5.62
C ILE A 362 -1.29 8.61 6.91
N SER A 363 -0.68 9.47 7.73
CA SER A 363 -1.28 9.93 8.97
C SER A 363 -2.32 11.03 8.74
N ASN A 364 -3.46 10.97 9.42
CA ASN A 364 -4.40 12.09 9.41
C ASN A 364 -3.85 13.33 10.15
N ASP A 365 -2.83 13.17 11.01
CA ASP A 365 -2.19 14.29 11.70
C ASP A 365 -1.46 15.23 10.71
N ILE A 366 -1.22 14.82 9.46
CA ILE A 366 -0.65 15.66 8.38
C ILE A 366 -1.40 16.99 8.27
N MET A 367 -2.74 16.99 8.34
CA MET A 367 -3.52 18.22 8.17
C MET A 367 -3.36 19.18 9.35
N ARG A 368 -3.25 18.64 10.57
CA ARG A 368 -3.02 19.45 11.76
C ARG A 368 -1.72 20.23 11.62
N TYR A 369 -0.64 19.59 11.19
CA TYR A 369 0.64 20.26 11.00
C TYR A 369 0.62 21.26 9.85
N ALA A 370 -0.16 20.97 8.80
CA ALA A 370 -0.28 21.87 7.66
C ALA A 370 -0.96 23.19 8.04
N GLU A 371 -1.96 23.14 8.92
CA GLU A 371 -2.66 24.32 9.42
C GLU A 371 -1.90 25.05 10.53
N GLU A 372 -1.19 24.31 11.42
CA GLU A 372 -0.28 24.89 12.42
C GLU A 372 0.81 25.76 11.77
N SER A 373 1.23 25.40 10.56
CA SER A 373 2.30 26.10 9.83
C SER A 373 1.81 27.37 9.10
N ASP A 374 0.49 27.58 8.99
CA ASP A 374 -0.11 28.69 8.22
C ASP A 374 -0.72 29.81 9.09
N ASP A 375 -0.24 29.98 10.33
CA ASP A 375 -0.75 30.94 11.34
C ASP A 375 -2.26 30.80 11.64
N GLY A 376 -2.84 29.63 11.34
CA GLY A 376 -4.25 29.31 11.59
C GLY A 376 -4.54 29.05 13.07
N ASN A 377 -5.65 29.58 13.60
CA ASN A 377 -6.14 29.21 14.93
C ASN A 377 -6.60 27.75 14.94
N ILE A 378 -5.82 26.87 15.58
CA ILE A 378 -6.05 25.42 15.75
C ILE A 378 -7.41 25.12 16.41
N GLU A 379 -8.01 26.07 17.12
CA GLU A 379 -9.17 25.81 17.98
C GLU A 379 -10.50 25.54 17.26
N ASN A 380 -10.62 25.80 15.94
CA ASN A 380 -11.88 25.64 15.19
C ASN A 380 -11.70 25.01 13.80
N ILE A 381 -10.89 23.95 13.68
CA ILE A 381 -10.75 23.25 12.40
C ILE A 381 -11.95 22.32 12.19
N ASP A 382 -12.66 22.48 11.06
CA ASP A 382 -13.75 21.57 10.64
C ASP A 382 -13.16 20.21 10.24
N VAL A 383 -13.53 19.15 10.95
CA VAL A 383 -13.12 17.77 10.68
C VAL A 383 -13.39 17.37 9.22
N ASN A 384 -14.48 17.87 8.62
CA ASN A 384 -14.81 17.59 7.21
C ASN A 384 -13.89 18.32 6.22
N ALA A 385 -13.30 19.45 6.61
CA ALA A 385 -12.31 20.15 5.80
C ALA A 385 -10.95 19.43 5.88
N MET A 386 -10.53 18.99 7.07
CA MET A 386 -9.32 18.18 7.25
C MET A 386 -9.39 16.88 6.43
N GLU A 387 -10.50 16.14 6.51
CA GLU A 387 -10.68 14.92 5.74
C GLU A 387 -10.58 15.16 4.23
N ARG A 388 -11.14 16.27 3.72
CA ARG A 388 -11.04 16.64 2.29
C ARG A 388 -9.62 16.94 1.86
N HIS A 389 -8.86 17.71 2.63
CA HIS A 389 -7.47 18.03 2.31
C HIS A 389 -6.55 16.80 2.44
N ALA A 390 -6.79 15.93 3.43
CA ALA A 390 -6.08 14.66 3.55
C ALA A 390 -6.34 13.77 2.31
N ASN A 391 -7.61 13.65 1.89
CA ASN A 391 -7.97 12.91 0.69
C ASN A 391 -7.31 13.51 -0.57
N GLN A 392 -7.18 14.83 -0.66
CA GLN A 392 -6.48 15.49 -1.75
C GLN A 392 -4.98 15.14 -1.76
N TYR A 393 -4.31 15.21 -0.60
CA TYR A 393 -2.90 14.79 -0.48
C TYR A 393 -2.71 13.33 -0.90
N ILE A 394 -3.55 12.44 -0.39
CA ILE A 394 -3.51 11.00 -0.72
C ILE A 394 -3.71 10.81 -2.23
N SER A 395 -4.69 11.52 -2.80
CA SER A 395 -5.02 11.38 -4.21
C SER A 395 -3.88 11.85 -5.12
N GLN A 396 -3.19 12.92 -4.72
CA GLN A 396 -1.99 13.41 -5.41
C GLN A 396 -0.85 12.39 -5.35
N GLN A 397 -0.61 11.74 -4.20
CA GLN A 397 0.44 10.74 -4.09
C GLN A 397 0.15 9.52 -4.97
N ILE A 398 -1.09 9.06 -4.99
CA ILE A 398 -1.53 7.97 -5.88
C ILE A 398 -1.31 8.39 -7.33
N PHE A 399 -1.78 9.58 -7.73
CA PHE A 399 -1.59 10.11 -9.07
C PHE A 399 -0.12 10.13 -9.51
N ASN A 400 0.80 10.55 -8.64
CA ASN A 400 2.24 10.56 -8.94
C ASN A 400 2.80 9.14 -9.17
N ILE A 401 2.35 8.16 -8.38
CA ILE A 401 2.73 6.75 -8.59
C ILE A 401 2.17 6.21 -9.91
N LEU A 402 0.91 6.54 -10.24
CA LEU A 402 0.25 6.12 -11.47
C LEU A 402 0.92 6.70 -12.72
N THR A 403 1.27 7.99 -12.68
CA THR A 403 1.94 8.66 -13.79
C THR A 403 3.34 8.12 -14.04
N ALA A 404 4.04 7.65 -13.02
CA ALA A 404 5.37 7.07 -13.18
C ALA A 404 5.41 5.73 -13.93
N GLN A 405 4.26 5.09 -14.12
CA GLN A 405 4.12 3.84 -14.86
C GLN A 405 4.16 4.03 -16.38
N ALA A 406 3.67 5.16 -16.88
CA ALA A 406 3.24 5.28 -18.27
C ALA A 406 4.37 5.59 -19.28
N VAL A 407 5.61 5.83 -18.84
CA VAL A 407 6.42 6.90 -19.49
C VAL A 407 7.82 6.47 -19.94
N THR A 408 7.98 5.38 -20.69
CA THR A 408 9.33 5.07 -21.27
C THR A 408 9.36 4.59 -22.72
N THR A 409 8.24 4.24 -23.34
CA THR A 409 8.23 3.83 -24.76
C THR A 409 8.31 5.02 -25.73
N ASP A 410 7.98 6.23 -25.29
CA ASP A 410 7.88 7.43 -26.13
C ASP A 410 9.12 8.34 -26.11
N TYR A 411 10.17 7.97 -25.36
CA TYR A 411 11.36 8.80 -25.21
C TYR A 411 12.49 8.36 -26.13
N ASP A 412 13.08 9.34 -26.81
CA ASP A 412 14.37 9.19 -27.48
C ASP A 412 15.43 8.85 -26.41
N GLN A 413 16.11 7.70 -26.55
CA GLN A 413 17.21 7.25 -25.66
C GLN A 413 18.27 8.35 -25.45
N ASN A 414 18.37 9.30 -26.38
CA ASN A 414 19.27 10.44 -26.31
C ASN A 414 18.86 11.52 -25.28
N TYR A 415 17.63 11.51 -24.75
CA TYR A 415 17.20 12.44 -23.70
C TYR A 415 17.80 12.08 -22.34
N PHE A 416 17.67 10.82 -21.91
CA PHE A 416 18.24 10.32 -20.64
C PHE A 416 19.77 10.48 -20.61
N ARG A 417 20.44 10.14 -21.71
CA ARG A 417 21.89 10.37 -21.86
C ARG A 417 22.28 11.84 -21.74
N ARG A 418 21.47 12.78 -22.26
CA ARG A 418 21.71 14.24 -22.16
C ARG A 418 21.43 14.81 -20.77
N ALA A 419 20.51 14.21 -20.03
CA ALA A 419 20.27 14.50 -18.62
C ALA A 419 21.33 13.86 -17.69
N GLY A 420 22.29 13.09 -18.25
CA GLY A 420 23.33 12.38 -17.52
C GLY A 420 22.78 11.25 -16.64
N ILE A 421 21.61 10.70 -17.00
CA ILE A 421 21.06 9.51 -16.38
C ILE A 421 21.41 8.33 -17.27
N ASP A 422 22.12 7.35 -16.70
CA ASP A 422 22.27 6.08 -17.39
C ASP A 422 20.88 5.42 -17.50
N ILE A 423 20.57 4.85 -18.66
CA ILE A 423 19.28 4.19 -18.90
C ILE A 423 19.12 2.99 -17.94
N GLY A 424 20.23 2.43 -17.44
CA GLY A 424 20.23 1.43 -16.37
C GLY A 424 19.88 1.96 -14.97
N GLU A 425 19.90 3.28 -14.74
CA GLU A 425 19.59 3.91 -13.44
C GLU A 425 18.16 4.45 -13.34
N THR A 426 17.52 4.77 -14.48
CA THR A 426 16.08 5.09 -14.54
C THR A 426 15.27 3.85 -14.83
N ILE A 427 14.42 3.45 -13.89
CA ILE A 427 13.58 2.26 -14.06
C ILE A 427 12.21 2.62 -14.64
N ARG A 428 11.68 1.74 -15.48
CA ARG A 428 10.23 1.62 -15.66
C ARG A 428 9.71 1.19 -14.29
N LEU A 429 8.79 1.92 -13.67
CA LEU A 429 8.25 1.46 -12.38
C LEU A 429 7.25 0.30 -12.58
N ASP A 430 7.50 -0.66 -13.46
CA ASP A 430 6.55 -1.74 -13.69
C ASP A 430 6.28 -2.57 -12.41
N ALA A 431 5.29 -3.46 -12.47
CA ALA A 431 4.87 -4.25 -11.30
C ALA A 431 6.04 -5.07 -10.70
N ASN A 432 6.99 -5.55 -11.51
CA ASN A 432 8.16 -6.25 -11.02
C ASN A 432 9.10 -5.34 -10.26
N ASP A 433 9.41 -4.17 -10.84
CA ASP A 433 10.31 -3.23 -10.22
C ASP A 433 9.74 -2.70 -8.90
N LEU A 434 8.43 -2.46 -8.83
CA LEU A 434 7.75 -2.13 -7.58
C LEU A 434 7.77 -3.29 -6.58
N PHE A 435 7.51 -4.54 -7.02
CA PHE A 435 7.58 -5.73 -6.16
C PHE A 435 8.97 -5.92 -5.55
N MET A 436 10.02 -5.73 -6.34
CA MET A 436 11.40 -5.88 -5.87
C MET A 436 11.88 -4.69 -5.02
N SER A 437 11.23 -3.53 -5.15
CA SER A 437 11.68 -2.29 -4.50
C SER A 437 10.88 -1.90 -3.28
N LEU A 438 9.60 -2.26 -3.19
CA LEU A 438 8.71 -1.88 -2.10
C LEU A 438 8.19 -3.15 -1.43
N ALA A 439 8.53 -3.31 -0.15
CA ALA A 439 8.06 -4.40 0.69
C ALA A 439 7.77 -3.90 2.10
N GLY A 440 6.70 -4.41 2.71
CA GLY A 440 6.32 -4.05 4.08
C GLY A 440 5.78 -2.60 4.20
N PRO A 441 5.89 -1.96 5.36
CA PRO A 441 5.42 -0.59 5.56
C PRO A 441 6.20 0.45 4.75
N VAL A 442 5.53 1.43 4.16
CA VAL A 442 6.10 2.45 3.28
C VAL A 442 5.58 3.84 3.69
N ALA A 443 6.47 4.83 3.75
CA ALA A 443 6.12 6.24 3.94
C ALA A 443 6.44 7.04 2.66
N ILE A 444 5.79 8.18 2.51
CA ILE A 444 5.86 9.03 1.32
C ILE A 444 6.37 10.41 1.75
N ALA A 445 7.34 10.94 1.03
CA ALA A 445 7.82 12.30 1.17
C ALA A 445 7.56 13.04 -0.15
N TYR A 446 6.93 14.21 -0.11
CA TYR A 446 6.47 14.91 -1.32
C TYR A 446 6.75 16.42 -1.30
N ALA A 447 7.23 16.97 -2.40
CA ALA A 447 7.26 18.41 -2.62
C ALA A 447 7.13 18.77 -4.11
N GLU A 448 6.71 20.01 -4.37
CA GLU A 448 6.50 20.53 -5.71
C GLU A 448 7.15 21.91 -5.87
N SER A 449 7.59 22.24 -7.08
CA SER A 449 8.16 23.54 -7.38
C SER A 449 7.72 23.99 -8.77
N VAL A 450 7.26 25.23 -8.85
CA VAL A 450 6.95 25.86 -10.14
C VAL A 450 8.24 26.04 -10.91
N VAL A 451 8.22 25.56 -12.14
CA VAL A 451 9.35 25.69 -13.04
C VAL A 451 9.29 27.08 -13.69
N PRO A 452 10.40 27.83 -13.74
CA PRO A 452 10.44 29.10 -14.48
C PRO A 452 10.19 28.82 -15.97
N GLU A 453 9.21 29.51 -16.57
CA GLU A 453 9.03 29.47 -18.02
C GLU A 453 10.34 29.86 -18.70
N THR A 454 10.77 29.05 -19.66
CA THR A 454 11.95 29.40 -20.45
C THR A 454 11.64 30.70 -21.17
N PRO A 455 12.38 31.81 -20.94
CA PRO A 455 12.05 33.05 -21.61
C PRO A 455 12.07 32.81 -23.12
N ALA A 456 11.01 33.23 -23.82
CA ALA A 456 11.01 33.28 -25.27
C ALA A 456 12.30 34.00 -25.73
N PRO A 457 12.96 33.57 -26.82
CA PRO A 457 14.15 34.25 -27.30
C PRO A 457 13.78 35.68 -27.68
N SER A 458 13.94 36.61 -26.74
CA SER A 458 13.73 38.02 -26.96
C SER A 458 14.87 38.53 -27.82
N SER A 459 14.50 39.17 -28.92
CA SER A 459 15.42 39.74 -29.90
C SER A 459 16.16 41.00 -29.41
N ASP A 460 16.10 41.32 -28.11
CA ASP A 460 16.65 42.56 -27.57
C ASP A 460 17.90 42.30 -26.74
N LYS A 461 19.04 42.38 -27.44
CA LYS A 461 20.39 42.46 -26.87
C LYS A 461 20.59 43.79 -26.13
N LEU A 462 19.90 44.09 -25.03
CA LEU A 462 20.33 45.17 -24.13
C LEU A 462 19.65 45.21 -22.75
N LYS A 463 19.84 44.20 -21.89
CA LYS A 463 19.66 44.37 -20.43
C LYS A 463 20.66 43.51 -19.66
N LEU A 464 21.79 44.11 -19.26
CA LEU A 464 22.92 43.43 -18.60
C LEU A 464 22.84 43.40 -17.06
N PHE A 465 21.70 43.78 -16.45
CA PHE A 465 21.51 43.83 -15.00
C PHE A 465 20.08 43.47 -14.58
N GLU A 466 19.53 42.37 -15.09
CA GLU A 466 18.32 41.77 -14.52
C GLU A 466 18.71 40.44 -13.86
N LYS A 467 18.22 40.23 -12.63
CA LYS A 467 18.48 39.10 -11.73
C LYS A 467 18.62 37.78 -12.48
N GLU A 468 19.56 36.94 -12.06
CA GLU A 468 19.66 35.55 -12.52
C GLU A 468 18.26 34.93 -12.60
N PRO A 469 17.91 34.23 -13.71
CA PRO A 469 16.63 33.55 -13.82
C PRO A 469 16.46 32.67 -12.59
N ALA A 470 15.29 32.73 -11.94
CA ALA A 470 15.02 32.01 -10.69
C ALA A 470 15.40 30.54 -10.85
N ARG A 471 16.56 30.15 -10.32
CA ARG A 471 17.10 28.81 -10.52
C ARG A 471 16.33 27.87 -9.59
N LEU A 472 15.93 26.71 -10.12
CA LEU A 472 15.35 25.63 -9.32
C LEU A 472 16.26 25.33 -8.13
N ASN A 473 15.73 25.44 -6.92
CA ASN A 473 16.47 25.12 -5.70
C ASN A 473 16.14 23.68 -5.26
N ILE A 474 16.98 22.73 -5.67
CA ILE A 474 16.84 21.31 -5.30
C ILE A 474 16.99 21.09 -3.79
N ASP A 475 17.83 21.88 -3.12
CA ASP A 475 18.06 21.73 -1.68
C ASP A 475 16.77 22.08 -0.91
N ASP A 476 16.12 23.17 -1.31
CA ASP A 476 14.83 23.58 -0.77
C ASP A 476 13.71 22.59 -1.13
N LEU A 477 13.64 22.13 -2.38
CA LEU A 477 12.65 21.12 -2.79
C LEU A 477 12.80 19.82 -1.97
N PHE A 478 14.02 19.32 -1.81
CA PHE A 478 14.28 18.12 -1.03
C PHE A 478 13.93 18.33 0.45
N PHE A 479 14.34 19.47 1.03
CA PHE A 479 14.00 19.83 2.40
C PHE A 479 12.48 19.85 2.63
N ARG A 480 11.72 20.57 1.78
CA ARG A 480 10.26 20.62 1.88
C ARG A 480 9.61 19.24 1.76
N SER A 481 10.22 18.32 1.01
CA SER A 481 9.68 16.97 0.85
C SER A 481 9.73 16.14 2.13
N ILE A 482 10.75 16.37 2.98
CA ILE A 482 10.93 15.65 4.25
C ILE A 482 10.47 16.48 5.46
N ASP A 483 10.04 17.72 5.24
CA ASP A 483 9.55 18.59 6.31
C ASP A 483 8.25 18.05 6.93
N LEU A 484 7.85 18.64 8.05
CA LEU A 484 6.50 18.50 8.55
C LEU A 484 5.50 18.90 7.47
N PRO A 485 4.34 18.24 7.42
CA PRO A 485 3.34 18.57 6.44
C PRO A 485 2.94 20.04 6.45
N HIS A 486 2.91 20.66 5.27
CA HIS A 486 2.59 22.08 5.12
C HIS A 486 1.93 22.37 3.77
N PHE A 487 1.14 23.46 3.75
CA PHE A 487 0.49 23.92 2.52
C PHE A 487 1.42 24.84 1.74
N ASN A 488 1.73 24.47 0.50
CA ASN A 488 2.47 25.32 -0.40
C ASN A 488 1.51 26.32 -1.07
N LYS A 489 1.58 27.59 -0.66
CA LYS A 489 0.72 28.66 -1.18
C LYS A 489 0.88 28.90 -2.69
N VAL A 490 2.01 28.53 -3.28
CA VAL A 490 2.28 28.76 -4.70
C VAL A 490 1.65 27.67 -5.55
N THR A 491 1.93 26.40 -5.23
CA THR A 491 1.43 25.25 -6.00
C THR A 491 0.05 24.77 -5.54
N GLN A 492 -0.42 25.25 -4.38
CA GLN A 492 -1.62 24.77 -3.69
C GLN A 492 -1.55 23.26 -3.33
N ALA A 493 -0.34 22.72 -3.27
CA ALA A 493 -0.09 21.33 -2.90
C ALA A 493 0.24 21.21 -1.42
N ILE A 494 -0.11 20.07 -0.83
CA ILE A 494 0.32 19.70 0.51
C ILE A 494 1.63 18.93 0.36
N GLU A 495 2.66 19.41 1.03
CA GLU A 495 4.03 18.91 0.97
C GLU A 495 4.45 18.33 2.31
N GLY A 496 5.58 17.62 2.34
CA GLY A 496 6.14 17.00 3.54
C GLY A 496 5.93 15.49 3.61
N ILE A 497 6.33 14.94 4.75
CA ILE A 497 6.35 13.51 5.01
C ILE A 497 4.98 12.97 5.50
N SER A 498 4.56 11.82 4.98
CA SER A 498 3.24 11.23 5.25
C SER A 498 3.10 10.59 6.63
N LEU A 499 4.21 10.41 7.34
CA LEU A 499 4.27 9.81 8.66
C LEU A 499 5.41 10.47 9.44
N LEU A 500 5.13 10.88 10.68
CA LEU A 500 6.15 11.51 11.49
C LEU A 500 7.22 10.51 11.92
N PRO A 501 8.52 10.79 11.74
CA PRO A 501 9.58 9.91 12.22
C PRO A 501 9.62 9.79 13.75
N ILE A 502 9.40 10.91 14.43
CA ILE A 502 9.43 11.07 15.90
C ILE A 502 8.45 12.19 16.31
N GLU A 503 8.25 12.39 17.61
CA GLU A 503 7.49 13.53 18.14
C GLU A 503 7.79 14.86 17.40
N SER A 504 6.72 15.54 16.96
CA SER A 504 6.77 16.69 16.05
C SER A 504 7.72 17.81 16.49
N LYS A 505 7.76 18.14 17.79
CA LYS A 505 8.67 19.17 18.34
C LYS A 505 10.13 18.81 18.15
N ARG A 506 10.48 17.56 18.43
CA ARG A 506 11.85 17.05 18.29
C ARG A 506 12.23 16.95 16.83
N TYR A 507 11.31 16.54 15.96
CA TYR A 507 11.53 16.48 14.53
C TYR A 507 11.77 17.86 13.92
N ARG A 508 10.96 18.85 14.29
CA ARG A 508 11.12 20.25 13.86
C ARG A 508 12.48 20.81 14.23
N ALA A 509 12.94 20.60 15.47
CA ALA A 509 14.26 21.04 15.91
C ALA A 509 15.41 20.39 15.10
N ALA A 510 15.28 19.10 14.76
CA ALA A 510 16.26 18.40 13.94
C ALA A 510 16.29 18.94 12.49
N LEU A 511 15.12 19.27 11.92
CA LEU A 511 15.01 19.87 10.60
C LEU A 511 15.56 21.31 10.55
N GLU A 512 15.35 22.11 11.60
CA GLU A 512 15.95 23.44 11.72
C GLU A 512 17.49 23.34 11.72
N GLN A 513 18.06 22.39 12.47
CA GLN A 513 19.49 22.13 12.48
C GLN A 513 20.00 21.64 11.12
N TYR A 514 19.24 20.77 10.43
CA TYR A 514 19.54 20.31 9.09
C TYR A 514 19.60 21.49 8.09
N LYS A 515 18.64 22.42 8.15
CA LYS A 515 18.65 23.62 7.29
C LYS A 515 19.78 24.59 7.66
N ALA A 516 20.01 24.85 8.95
CA ALA A 516 21.04 25.78 9.42
C ALA A 516 22.48 25.31 9.13
N SER A 517 22.70 24.01 9.05
CA SER A 517 24.00 23.41 8.70
C SER A 517 24.29 23.38 7.19
N GLY A 518 23.41 23.93 6.36
CA GLY A 518 23.55 23.84 4.90
C GLY A 518 23.18 22.47 4.34
N TYR A 519 22.16 21.85 4.93
CA TYR A 519 21.61 20.54 4.54
C TYR A 519 22.55 19.36 4.84
N ASP A 520 23.27 19.41 5.97
CA ASP A 520 24.07 18.28 6.47
C ASP A 520 23.19 17.26 7.21
N ALA A 521 23.06 16.07 6.64
CA ALA A 521 22.19 15.02 7.16
C ALA A 521 22.65 14.43 8.50
N ALA A 522 23.79 14.83 9.07
CA ALA A 522 24.29 14.34 10.35
C ALA A 522 23.23 14.41 11.48
N ALA A 523 22.41 15.47 11.53
CA ALA A 523 21.35 15.63 12.53
C ALA A 523 20.15 14.67 12.35
N LEU A 524 19.94 14.15 11.13
CA LEU A 524 18.82 13.27 10.77
C LEU A 524 19.24 11.80 10.64
N HIS A 525 20.54 11.55 10.44
CA HIS A 525 21.12 10.23 10.21
C HIS A 525 20.90 9.25 11.36
N ASP A 526 20.77 9.73 12.59
CA ASP A 526 20.55 8.88 13.76
C ASP A 526 19.09 8.47 13.96
N LEU A 527 18.17 9.06 13.20
CA LEU A 527 16.76 8.66 13.23
C LEU A 527 16.59 7.29 12.57
N HIS A 528 16.10 6.31 13.34
CA HIS A 528 15.84 4.95 12.85
C HIS A 528 14.97 4.92 11.59
N PHE A 529 14.04 5.86 11.48
CA PHE A 529 13.20 6.06 10.31
C PHE A 529 14.01 6.19 8.99
N PHE A 530 15.10 6.96 8.98
CA PHE A 530 15.95 7.11 7.78
C PHE A 530 17.09 6.09 7.77
N LYS A 531 17.70 5.84 8.93
CA LYS A 531 18.87 4.98 9.11
C LYS A 531 18.64 3.52 8.75
N ASN A 532 17.48 2.98 9.12
CA ASN A 532 17.14 1.56 8.98
C ASN A 532 16.31 1.28 7.72
N CYS A 533 16.19 2.25 6.81
CA CYS A 533 15.45 2.09 5.57
C CYS A 533 16.13 1.06 4.66
N SER A 534 15.35 0.09 4.18
CA SER A 534 15.86 -1.00 3.34
C SER A 534 15.97 -0.63 1.86
N SER A 535 14.99 0.11 1.35
CA SER A 535 14.90 0.55 -0.04
C SER A 535 14.20 1.90 -0.16
N VAL A 536 14.65 2.69 -1.13
CA VAL A 536 14.08 4.01 -1.46
C VAL A 536 13.80 4.09 -2.94
N VAL A 537 12.61 4.56 -3.30
CA VAL A 537 12.21 4.84 -4.68
C VAL A 537 11.87 6.32 -4.80
N SER A 538 12.63 7.06 -5.61
CA SER A 538 12.38 8.48 -5.86
C SER A 538 11.82 8.68 -7.27
N ILE A 539 10.65 9.29 -7.35
CA ILE A 539 9.94 9.65 -8.57
C ILE A 539 10.09 11.15 -8.75
N VAL A 540 10.66 11.56 -9.88
CA VAL A 540 10.81 12.97 -10.26
C VAL A 540 9.90 13.22 -11.46
N SER A 541 8.85 14.01 -11.27
CA SER A 541 7.96 14.43 -12.35
C SER A 541 8.38 15.79 -12.88
N LEU A 542 8.43 15.93 -14.20
CA LEU A 542 8.86 17.13 -14.91
C LEU A 542 7.77 17.59 -15.88
N PRO A 543 7.64 18.91 -16.12
CA PRO A 543 6.87 19.44 -17.24
C PRO A 543 7.42 18.99 -18.59
N LYS A 544 6.54 18.90 -19.61
CA LYS A 544 6.86 18.36 -20.94
C LYS A 544 8.07 19.04 -21.60
N ASP A 545 8.19 20.36 -21.45
CA ASP A 545 9.22 21.17 -22.11
C ASP A 545 10.39 21.53 -21.18
N TYR A 546 10.37 21.04 -19.94
CA TYR A 546 11.43 21.32 -18.97
C TYR A 546 12.48 20.21 -18.93
N LYS A 547 13.76 20.62 -18.91
CA LYS A 547 14.90 19.71 -18.77
C LYS A 547 15.56 19.92 -17.42
N LEU A 548 15.54 18.88 -16.60
CA LEU A 548 16.29 18.87 -15.35
C LEU A 548 17.80 18.86 -15.65
N SER A 549 18.55 19.75 -15.02
CA SER A 549 20.00 19.79 -15.23
C SER A 549 20.69 18.62 -14.54
N TYR A 550 21.82 18.16 -15.09
CA TYR A 550 22.63 17.10 -14.49
C TYR A 550 23.12 17.46 -13.09
N MET A 551 23.45 18.74 -12.85
CA MET A 551 23.87 19.22 -11.54
C MET A 551 22.75 19.07 -10.50
N ASP A 552 21.53 19.44 -10.87
CA ASP A 552 20.35 19.38 -10.00
C ASP A 552 20.02 17.94 -9.61
N LEU A 553 20.08 17.02 -10.58
CA LEU A 553 19.85 15.60 -10.32
C LEU A 553 20.94 15.00 -9.41
N ASN A 554 22.21 15.30 -9.67
CA ASN A 554 23.30 14.83 -8.81
C ASN A 554 23.20 15.40 -7.39
N ARG A 555 22.71 16.64 -7.25
CA ARG A 555 22.45 17.24 -5.94
C ARG A 555 21.36 16.48 -5.20
N LEU A 556 20.25 16.14 -5.87
CA LEU A 556 19.19 15.30 -5.30
C LEU A 556 19.71 13.91 -4.89
N LYS A 557 20.51 13.27 -5.74
CA LYS A 557 21.16 11.98 -5.42
C LYS A 557 22.05 12.08 -4.18
N THR A 558 22.76 13.20 -4.02
CA THR A 558 23.63 13.45 -2.86
C THR A 558 22.81 13.52 -1.58
N HIS A 559 21.69 14.27 -1.59
CA HIS A 559 20.78 14.36 -0.44
C HIS A 559 20.21 13.00 -0.04
N LEU A 560 19.71 12.24 -1.01
CA LEU A 560 19.18 10.89 -0.77
C LEU A 560 20.26 9.95 -0.24
N ASN A 561 21.48 10.03 -0.76
CA ASN A 561 22.58 9.20 -0.27
C ASN A 561 23.01 9.56 1.15
N SER A 562 22.98 10.85 1.48
CA SER A 562 23.35 11.34 2.81
C SER A 562 22.28 11.01 3.86
N LEU A 563 21.00 11.15 3.50
CA LEU A 563 19.88 10.87 4.41
C LEU A 563 19.66 9.36 4.61
N PHE A 564 19.86 8.56 3.56
CA PHE A 564 19.68 7.11 3.55
C PHE A 564 21.02 6.38 3.38
N PRO A 565 21.88 6.41 4.41
CA PRO A 565 23.27 5.94 4.34
C PRO A 565 23.38 4.42 4.10
N ASN A 566 22.46 3.66 4.70
CA ASN A 566 22.52 2.21 4.77
C ASN A 566 21.65 1.55 3.70
N THR A 567 20.88 2.29 2.91
CA THR A 567 19.91 1.67 1.98
C THR A 567 20.62 0.97 0.82
N THR A 568 20.31 -0.32 0.60
CA THR A 568 20.91 -1.15 -0.48
C THR A 568 20.36 -0.81 -1.85
N LEU A 569 19.05 -0.52 -1.93
CA LEU A 569 18.35 -0.30 -3.17
C LEU A 569 17.81 1.13 -3.23
N LYS A 570 18.42 1.96 -4.10
CA LYS A 570 17.97 3.33 -4.38
C LYS A 570 17.61 3.41 -5.85
N ARG A 571 16.32 3.60 -6.15
CA ARG A 571 15.83 3.66 -7.53
C ARG A 571 15.30 5.03 -7.86
N TYR A 572 15.49 5.42 -9.11
CA TYR A 572 15.03 6.70 -9.64
C TYR A 572 14.08 6.46 -10.80
N ALA A 573 12.93 7.12 -10.79
CA ALA A 573 12.01 7.15 -11.91
C ALA A 573 11.84 8.60 -12.35
N LEU A 574 12.03 8.86 -13.65
CA LEU A 574 11.83 10.18 -14.23
C LEU A 574 10.57 10.15 -15.08
N VAL A 575 9.61 11.00 -14.73
CA VAL A 575 8.31 11.14 -15.40
C VAL A 575 8.27 12.49 -16.07
N ILE A 576 7.88 12.56 -17.34
CA ILE A 576 7.89 13.82 -18.10
C ILE A 576 6.49 14.05 -18.69
N GLY A 577 6.03 15.31 -18.61
CA GLY A 577 4.74 15.75 -19.14
C GLY A 577 3.53 15.32 -18.31
N ALA A 578 3.74 14.80 -17.10
CA ALA A 578 2.65 14.39 -16.21
C ALA A 578 2.14 15.53 -15.30
N SER A 579 2.98 16.52 -15.01
CA SER A 579 2.63 17.69 -14.19
C SER A 579 3.05 18.99 -14.89
N ALA A 580 2.35 20.08 -14.58
CA ALA A 580 2.74 21.44 -14.96
C ALA A 580 3.94 21.97 -14.16
N ASN A 581 4.21 21.35 -13.01
CA ASN A 581 5.32 21.71 -12.13
C ASN A 581 6.32 20.56 -12.01
N LEU A 582 7.47 20.85 -11.43
CA LEU A 582 8.42 19.83 -11.04
C LEU A 582 8.03 19.27 -9.68
N SER A 583 7.84 17.96 -9.58
CA SER A 583 7.51 17.30 -8.31
C SER A 583 8.50 16.20 -7.96
N LEU A 584 8.72 16.03 -6.66
CA LEU A 584 9.56 15.00 -6.08
C LEU A 584 8.70 14.17 -5.12
N THR A 585 8.56 12.87 -5.41
CA THR A 585 7.98 11.88 -4.50
C THR A 585 9.05 10.89 -4.11
N THR A 586 9.28 10.68 -2.82
CA THR A 586 10.22 9.67 -2.31
C THR A 586 9.47 8.66 -1.45
N LEU A 587 9.53 7.38 -1.84
CA LEU A 587 8.94 6.25 -1.12
C LEU A 587 10.02 5.59 -0.27
N ILE A 588 9.77 5.46 1.04
CA ILE A 588 10.71 4.97 2.05
C ILE A 588 10.18 3.67 2.62
N ALA A 589 10.87 2.54 2.44
CA ALA A 589 10.34 1.22 2.76
C ALA A 589 10.94 0.56 4.03
N LYS A 590 10.07 -0.21 4.70
CA LYS A 590 10.23 -0.96 5.95
C LYS A 590 10.39 -0.12 7.21
N SER A 591 11.35 0.81 7.24
CA SER A 591 11.61 1.65 8.41
C SER A 591 10.45 2.51 8.94
N PRO A 592 9.39 2.84 8.17
CA PRO A 592 8.23 3.53 8.71
C PRO A 592 7.56 2.83 9.90
N CYS A 593 7.75 1.52 10.06
CA CYS A 593 7.23 0.80 11.23
C CYS A 593 7.93 1.16 12.55
N LEU A 594 9.06 1.86 12.49
CA LEU A 594 9.81 2.32 13.64
C LEU A 594 9.45 3.75 14.07
N SER A 595 8.45 4.38 13.43
CA SER A 595 7.96 5.68 13.88
C SER A 595 7.21 5.57 15.21
N ASP A 596 7.23 6.66 15.97
CA ASP A 596 6.48 6.78 17.21
C ASP A 596 4.97 6.53 16.98
N ASP A 597 4.41 7.06 15.89
CA ASP A 597 3.01 6.88 15.51
C ASP A 597 2.65 5.41 15.34
N PHE A 598 3.47 4.67 14.58
CA PHE A 598 3.21 3.26 14.27
C PHE A 598 3.33 2.38 15.52
N LEU A 599 4.38 2.59 16.32
CA LEU A 599 4.61 1.85 17.55
C LEU A 599 3.50 2.11 18.58
N THR A 600 3.08 3.36 18.72
CA THR A 600 2.00 3.75 19.65
C THR A 600 0.71 3.00 19.34
N LEU A 601 0.32 2.92 18.06
CA LEU A 601 -0.89 2.21 17.64
C LEU A 601 -0.81 0.71 17.95
N ILE A 602 0.32 0.05 17.63
CA ILE A 602 0.50 -1.38 17.94
C ILE A 602 0.46 -1.63 19.45
N VAL A 603 1.18 -0.83 20.24
CA VAL A 603 1.22 -0.98 21.70
C VAL A 603 -0.16 -0.75 22.31
N ALA A 604 -0.91 0.26 21.84
CA ALA A 604 -2.27 0.52 22.28
C ALA A 604 -3.18 -0.71 22.06
N PHE A 605 -3.09 -1.35 20.89
CA PHE A 605 -3.82 -2.58 20.61
C PHE A 605 -3.41 -3.73 21.54
N ILE A 606 -2.10 -4.03 21.67
CA ILE A 606 -1.62 -5.13 22.52
C ILE A 606 -2.03 -4.90 23.99
N LYS A 607 -1.85 -3.68 24.49
CA LYS A 607 -2.20 -3.30 25.86
C LYS A 607 -3.68 -3.46 26.15
N ARG A 608 -4.56 -3.07 25.21
CA ARG A 608 -6.01 -3.07 25.44
C ARG A 608 -6.68 -4.41 25.15
N CYS A 609 -6.13 -5.21 24.23
CA CYS A 609 -6.74 -6.45 23.74
C CYS A 609 -6.00 -7.73 24.18
N PHE A 610 -4.71 -7.69 24.50
CA PHE A 610 -3.94 -8.87 24.89
C PHE A 610 -3.45 -8.88 26.34
N ALA A 611 -3.11 -7.72 26.91
CA ALA A 611 -2.52 -7.66 28.25
C ALA A 611 -3.38 -8.37 29.30
N ARG A 612 -2.72 -9.11 30.20
CA ARG A 612 -3.38 -9.58 31.43
C ARG A 612 -3.78 -8.38 32.28
N THR A 613 -4.83 -8.54 33.09
CA THR A 613 -5.46 -7.45 33.86
C THR A 613 -4.47 -6.63 34.67
N GLU A 614 -3.41 -7.26 35.18
CA GLU A 614 -2.37 -6.65 36.02
C GLU A 614 -1.49 -5.64 35.26
N TYR A 615 -1.24 -5.86 33.96
CA TYR A 615 -0.30 -5.06 33.13
C TYR A 615 -1.01 -4.12 32.15
N ARG A 616 -2.32 -3.98 32.29
CA ARG A 616 -3.15 -3.22 31.36
C ARG A 616 -3.07 -1.70 31.59
N PHE A 617 -2.82 -1.31 32.84
CA PHE A 617 -3.00 0.08 33.30
C PHE A 617 -1.70 0.77 33.70
N ASP A 618 -0.57 0.06 33.70
CA ASP A 618 0.77 0.58 33.99
C ASP A 618 1.62 0.63 32.72
N ASP A 619 2.84 1.15 32.82
CA ASP A 619 3.79 1.26 31.71
C ASP A 619 4.67 0.02 31.55
N THR A 620 4.38 -1.05 32.31
CA THR A 620 5.19 -2.28 32.32
C THR A 620 5.21 -2.92 30.94
N LEU A 621 4.05 -3.00 30.27
CA LEU A 621 3.96 -3.58 28.94
C LEU A 621 4.64 -2.71 27.88
N ASP A 622 4.45 -1.39 27.94
CA ASP A 622 5.00 -0.42 27.00
C ASP A 622 6.53 -0.50 27.01
N ASN A 623 7.14 -0.50 28.19
CA ASN A 623 8.58 -0.68 28.38
C ASN A 623 9.05 -2.06 27.90
N ALA A 624 8.31 -3.12 28.22
CA ALA A 624 8.66 -4.48 27.79
C ALA A 624 8.67 -4.63 26.26
N ILE A 625 7.71 -4.03 25.54
CA ILE A 625 7.68 -4.05 24.06
C ILE A 625 8.92 -3.37 23.48
N ILE A 626 9.33 -2.22 24.02
CA ILE A 626 10.56 -1.53 23.59
C ILE A 626 11.78 -2.42 23.86
N GLU A 627 11.87 -3.01 25.05
CA GLU A 627 12.96 -3.93 25.41
C GLU A 627 13.03 -5.14 24.46
N PHE A 628 11.90 -5.73 24.08
CA PHE A 628 11.85 -6.85 23.14
C PHE A 628 12.36 -6.47 21.74
N ILE A 629 12.20 -5.22 21.32
CA ILE A 629 12.72 -4.71 20.05
C ILE A 629 14.24 -4.47 20.15
N VAL A 630 14.70 -3.86 21.24
CA VAL A 630 16.07 -3.36 21.38
C VAL A 630 17.07 -4.41 21.86
N ASN A 631 16.78 -5.13 22.96
CA ASN A 631 17.73 -6.01 23.68
C ASN A 631 18.32 -7.11 22.81
N ASP A 632 19.54 -7.61 23.06
CA ASP A 632 20.22 -8.60 22.20
C ASP A 632 19.56 -9.97 22.06
N GLU A 633 18.84 -10.40 23.08
CA GLU A 633 18.10 -11.65 23.09
C GLU A 633 16.58 -11.40 23.07
N PHE A 634 15.84 -12.26 22.36
CA PHE A 634 14.38 -12.21 22.31
C PHE A 634 13.80 -13.32 23.19
N ASN A 635 13.29 -12.95 24.37
CA ASN A 635 12.70 -13.90 25.30
C ASN A 635 11.18 -14.02 25.10
N GLU A 636 10.77 -15.01 24.34
CA GLU A 636 9.34 -15.30 24.10
C GLU A 636 8.53 -15.61 25.36
N ARG A 637 9.15 -16.21 26.39
CA ARG A 637 8.44 -16.58 27.62
C ARG A 637 7.98 -15.36 28.40
N SER A 638 8.70 -14.25 28.28
CA SER A 638 8.30 -12.98 28.90
C SER A 638 7.03 -12.43 28.27
N ILE A 639 6.89 -12.52 26.93
CA ILE A 639 5.64 -12.17 26.23
C ILE A 639 4.50 -13.09 26.69
N ASP A 640 4.79 -14.39 26.84
CA ASP A 640 3.81 -15.37 27.30
C ASP A 640 3.27 -15.08 28.72
N ALA A 641 4.09 -14.49 29.59
CA ALA A 641 3.72 -14.08 30.93
C ALA A 641 2.85 -12.81 30.95
N LEU A 642 3.09 -11.86 30.03
CA LEU A 642 2.40 -10.57 29.99
C LEU A 642 1.03 -10.64 29.29
N LEU A 643 0.88 -11.53 28.31
CA LEU A 643 -0.26 -11.53 27.38
C LEU A 643 -1.15 -12.77 27.53
N ASN A 644 -2.44 -12.58 27.26
CA ASN A 644 -3.42 -13.65 27.02
C ASN A 644 -3.18 -14.33 25.66
N GLU A 645 -3.73 -15.51 25.45
CA GLU A 645 -3.50 -16.30 24.22
C GLU A 645 -4.12 -15.67 22.97
N TYR A 646 -5.31 -15.06 23.08
CA TYR A 646 -6.05 -14.47 21.96
C TYR A 646 -6.55 -13.06 22.30
N GLU A 647 -6.67 -12.21 21.28
CA GLU A 647 -7.18 -10.84 21.42
C GLU A 647 -8.59 -10.80 22.02
N ASN A 648 -8.89 -9.87 22.92
CA ASN A 648 -10.23 -9.65 23.44
C ASN A 648 -10.91 -8.46 22.73
N PRO A 649 -11.88 -8.70 21.83
CA PRO A 649 -12.52 -7.63 21.05
C PRO A 649 -13.59 -6.86 21.83
N ALA A 650 -13.90 -7.23 23.09
CA ALA A 650 -14.98 -6.60 23.87
C ALA A 650 -14.82 -5.07 24.01
N LYS A 651 -13.58 -4.57 24.01
CA LYS A 651 -13.28 -3.14 24.10
C LYS A 651 -13.49 -2.37 22.80
N ILE A 652 -13.35 -3.05 21.66
CA ILE A 652 -13.60 -2.48 20.34
C ILE A 652 -15.11 -2.43 20.09
N LEU A 653 -15.83 -3.47 20.51
CA LEU A 653 -17.27 -3.62 20.31
C LEU A 653 -18.13 -2.90 21.33
N ASP A 654 -17.52 -2.34 22.38
CA ASP A 654 -18.18 -1.76 23.56
C ASP A 654 -19.34 -2.62 24.10
N THR A 655 -19.18 -3.95 24.02
CA THR A 655 -20.23 -4.91 24.34
C THR A 655 -19.62 -6.23 24.78
N ASN A 656 -20.38 -7.05 25.50
CA ASN A 656 -19.96 -8.38 25.90
C ASN A 656 -19.77 -9.30 24.67
N TRP A 657 -18.50 -9.63 24.39
CA TRP A 657 -18.09 -10.53 23.31
C TRP A 657 -18.83 -11.87 23.31
N TYR A 658 -19.04 -12.46 24.51
CA TYR A 658 -19.71 -13.75 24.65
C TYR A 658 -21.19 -13.72 24.24
N ALA A 659 -21.81 -12.52 24.20
CA ALA A 659 -23.18 -12.33 23.73
C ALA A 659 -23.25 -12.03 22.22
N ILE A 660 -22.32 -11.20 21.71
CA ILE A 660 -22.30 -10.81 20.29
C ILE A 660 -21.92 -11.97 19.38
N LYS A 661 -20.90 -12.75 19.76
CA LYS A 661 -20.36 -13.80 18.88
C LYS A 661 -21.45 -14.79 18.41
N PRO A 662 -22.25 -15.42 19.31
CA PRO A 662 -23.28 -16.35 18.87
C PRO A 662 -24.35 -15.71 17.97
N MET A 663 -24.66 -14.43 18.18
CA MET A 663 -25.62 -13.69 17.36
C MET A 663 -25.13 -13.54 15.91
N TYR A 664 -23.88 -13.09 15.72
CA TYR A 664 -23.29 -12.97 14.39
C TYR A 664 -23.13 -14.35 13.75
N GLU A 665 -22.50 -15.31 14.44
CA GLU A 665 -22.26 -16.63 13.86
C GLU A 665 -23.54 -17.36 13.46
N LYS A 666 -24.63 -17.22 14.23
CA LYS A 666 -25.93 -17.78 13.87
C LYS A 666 -26.46 -17.18 12.57
N LYS A 667 -26.41 -15.84 12.43
CA LYS A 667 -26.90 -15.13 11.25
C LYS A 667 -26.20 -15.58 9.97
N TYR A 668 -24.87 -15.73 10.00
CA TYR A 668 -24.10 -16.01 8.77
C TYR A 668 -23.88 -17.49 8.50
N ARG A 669 -24.07 -18.36 9.50
CA ARG A 669 -24.07 -19.82 9.29
C ARG A 669 -25.17 -20.27 8.33
N GLU A 670 -26.28 -19.55 8.28
CA GLU A 670 -27.39 -19.83 7.35
C GLU A 670 -27.09 -19.42 5.90
N LEU A 671 -26.06 -18.61 5.65
CA LEU A 671 -25.68 -18.13 4.31
C LEU A 671 -24.62 -19.00 3.61
N ILE A 672 -23.99 -19.92 4.33
CA ILE A 672 -22.95 -20.81 3.79
C ILE A 672 -23.55 -22.22 3.67
N ASP A 673 -23.85 -22.64 2.45
CA ASP A 673 -24.42 -23.96 2.14
C ASP A 673 -23.44 -25.10 2.52
N ASP A 674 -22.14 -24.89 2.26
CA ASP A 674 -21.08 -25.84 2.58
C ASP A 674 -20.54 -25.60 3.99
N LYS A 675 -20.96 -26.46 4.92
CA LYS A 675 -20.54 -26.40 6.33
C LYS A 675 -19.02 -26.50 6.51
N SER A 676 -18.28 -27.09 5.57
CA SER A 676 -16.82 -27.18 5.65
C SER A 676 -16.11 -25.84 5.38
N LYS A 677 -16.80 -24.89 4.73
CA LYS A 677 -16.28 -23.55 4.43
C LYS A 677 -16.68 -22.48 5.46
N PHE A 678 -17.46 -22.86 6.47
CA PHE A 678 -17.82 -21.96 7.56
C PHE A 678 -16.60 -21.69 8.46
N VAL A 679 -16.35 -20.42 8.72
CA VAL A 679 -15.28 -19.95 9.61
C VAL A 679 -15.93 -19.39 10.88
N SER A 680 -15.42 -19.73 12.07
CA SER A 680 -15.82 -19.07 13.32
C SER A 680 -15.11 -17.72 13.45
N ILE A 681 -15.73 -16.76 14.13
CA ILE A 681 -15.04 -15.49 14.42
C ILE A 681 -13.81 -15.73 15.31
N ASN A 682 -13.76 -16.84 16.07
CA ASN A 682 -12.57 -17.20 16.83
C ASN A 682 -11.38 -17.57 15.94
N ASP A 683 -11.62 -18.09 14.73
CA ASP A 683 -10.57 -18.56 13.83
C ASP A 683 -9.83 -17.40 13.15
N ILE A 684 -10.42 -16.19 13.20
CA ILE A 684 -9.81 -14.96 12.66
C ILE A 684 -9.21 -14.07 13.76
N ARG A 685 -9.29 -14.47 15.03
CA ARG A 685 -8.73 -13.71 16.14
C ARG A 685 -7.21 -13.76 16.07
N LEU A 686 -6.58 -12.61 16.29
CA LEU A 686 -5.14 -12.59 16.49
C LEU A 686 -4.78 -13.33 17.78
N SER A 687 -3.69 -14.09 17.70
CA SER A 687 -3.13 -14.79 18.84
C SER A 687 -1.89 -14.09 19.35
N ARG A 688 -1.41 -14.52 20.53
CA ARG A 688 -0.15 -14.04 21.10
C ARG A 688 1.04 -14.34 20.18
N ASP A 689 0.95 -15.40 19.38
CA ASP A 689 1.95 -15.71 18.35
C ASP A 689 2.01 -14.62 17.28
N SER A 690 0.86 -14.08 16.86
CA SER A 690 0.82 -12.91 15.96
C SER A 690 1.58 -11.72 16.55
N VAL A 691 1.41 -11.45 17.85
CA VAL A 691 2.15 -10.39 18.55
C VAL A 691 3.65 -10.67 18.56
N LYS A 692 4.07 -11.90 18.87
CA LYS A 692 5.48 -12.30 18.83
C LYS A 692 6.08 -12.07 17.45
N LYS A 693 5.40 -12.48 16.39
CA LYS A 693 5.83 -12.30 14.99
C LYS A 693 5.95 -10.83 14.61
N ALA A 694 4.96 -10.00 14.98
CA ALA A 694 5.01 -8.57 14.75
C ALA A 694 6.21 -7.91 15.46
N VAL A 695 6.48 -8.28 16.72
CA VAL A 695 7.65 -7.77 17.46
C VAL A 695 8.97 -8.28 16.86
N LYS A 696 9.04 -9.54 16.42
CA LYS A 696 10.19 -10.08 15.68
C LYS A 696 10.46 -9.30 14.39
N TYR A 697 9.41 -8.94 13.64
CA TYR A 697 9.54 -8.08 12.47
C TYR A 697 10.13 -6.71 12.83
N LEU A 698 9.55 -6.02 13.82
CA LEU A 698 10.04 -4.71 14.27
C LEU A 698 11.51 -4.77 14.71
N ARG A 699 11.86 -5.83 15.46
CA ARG A 699 13.22 -6.13 15.89
C ARG A 699 14.17 -6.32 14.72
N GLU A 700 13.77 -7.06 13.69
CA GLU A 700 14.58 -7.30 12.49
C GLU A 700 14.85 -5.98 11.75
N ILE A 701 13.83 -5.13 11.59
CA ILE A 701 14.00 -3.82 10.96
C ILE A 701 14.85 -2.88 11.84
N TYR A 702 14.66 -2.87 13.16
CA TYR A 702 15.47 -2.09 14.09
C TYR A 702 16.95 -2.49 14.08
N ARG A 703 17.22 -3.78 13.92
CA ARG A 703 18.57 -4.34 13.85
C ARG A 703 19.16 -4.30 12.46
N HIS A 704 18.38 -3.91 11.46
CA HIS A 704 18.80 -3.83 10.08
C HIS A 704 20.02 -2.92 9.95
N ARG A 705 21.20 -3.54 9.96
CA ARG A 705 22.49 -2.91 9.73
C ARG A 705 22.96 -3.39 8.38
N ILE A 706 22.81 -2.55 7.37
CA ILE A 706 23.55 -2.74 6.13
C ILE A 706 24.97 -2.22 6.40
N GLY A 707 25.75 -3.04 7.09
CA GLY A 707 27.14 -2.76 7.43
C GLY A 707 28.03 -3.79 6.75
N LYS A 708 28.83 -3.31 5.79
CA LYS A 708 29.97 -3.97 5.11
C LYS A 708 30.27 -5.35 5.68
N THR A 709 30.00 -6.40 4.90
CA THR A 709 30.47 -7.76 5.19
C THR A 709 31.89 -7.68 5.71
N ARG A 710 32.06 -7.86 7.03
CA ARG A 710 33.38 -7.77 7.62
C ARG A 710 34.16 -8.92 6.99
N VAL A 711 35.27 -8.64 6.33
CA VAL A 711 36.11 -9.70 5.76
C VAL A 711 36.57 -10.56 6.94
N ILE A 712 35.97 -11.75 7.07
CA ILE A 712 36.36 -12.74 8.05
C ILE A 712 37.62 -13.39 7.47
N SER A 713 38.77 -12.96 7.97
CA SER A 713 40.06 -13.54 7.60
C SER A 713 40.58 -14.36 8.76
N LEU A 714 41.03 -15.58 8.47
CA LEU A 714 41.81 -16.38 9.42
C LEU A 714 43.20 -15.76 9.68
N ASN A 715 43.63 -14.83 8.83
CA ASN A 715 44.87 -14.09 9.02
C ASN A 715 44.63 -12.92 9.96
N ARG A 716 45.18 -12.99 11.19
CA ARG A 716 45.20 -11.87 12.14
C ARG A 716 45.75 -10.63 11.44
N HIS A 717 44.95 -9.58 11.30
CA HIS A 717 45.45 -8.28 10.86
C HIS A 717 46.43 -7.74 11.90
N THR A 718 47.73 -7.90 11.64
CA THR A 718 48.81 -7.17 12.32
C THR A 718 48.94 -5.76 11.73
N GLY A 719 47.83 -5.04 11.65
CA GLY A 719 47.78 -3.70 11.09
C GLY A 719 47.09 -2.77 12.08
N LYS A 720 47.91 -1.99 12.81
CA LYS A 720 47.45 -0.79 13.50
C LYS A 720 46.65 0.08 12.51
N THR A 721 45.43 0.42 12.85
CA THR A 721 44.78 1.62 12.31
C THR A 721 44.91 2.70 13.38
N GLU A 722 45.95 3.54 13.23
CA GLU A 722 46.00 4.86 13.85
C GLU A 722 45.15 5.81 12.99
N HIS A 723 44.25 6.53 13.67
CA HIS A 723 43.34 7.61 13.25
C HIS A 723 42.04 7.25 12.52
#